data_AF-A0A387G2N5-F1
#
_entry.id   AF-A0A387G2N5-F1
#
_cell.length_a   1.000
_cell.length_b   1.000
_cell.length_c   1.000
_cell.angle_alpha   90.00
_cell.angle_beta   90.00
_cell.angle_gamma   90.00
#
_symmetry.space_group_name_H-M   'P 1'
#
loop_
_entity.id
_entity.type
_entity.pdbx_description
1 polymer ?
#
loop_
_entity_poly.entity_id
_entity_poly.type
_entity_poly.pdbx_seq_one_letter_code
_entity_poly.pdbx_strand_id
1 'polypeptide(L)'
;MEKVPYLTSRNGRFFARVKIPRRLRYRHFAGAAELKRALGGDRDEAIKRLPAVLDEMREKIRLARQSDATEDGLGKVPYLLNREGRFFARVKIPKSLRYQHFAGATELRRALGADRDEAIRRLPAVLDEWRIEIKLARQRLAECPPPPGVHNPKPIAQIIARDYLAHLQADEESRTHTLSEWDDAAFDDGTEKIPNLLQQKGRFYARIKIPLYLRDDHFGGACELRLPLGGDRKRAIRLLPSVLEELRGKIDLVRHGGDGALGPGGARHPKSLASIVAADYLVQIKADLELRGGAILQSDGAAALDKELWLRGYVGHLNDEVLQRLVGNRIEIARRQGWHVCEFGSLEWRNLARGLCISSYEVMARQDERNRNNFDGKPDHPLLKKGIARVLRTGRAPTRTLTFDQIIDAEIKYSRMGRDPRPLATYTVDKYRFHAQEFAIFRNSENALTVTAKEAILWRHQLLSTKSLANSTVKQKIQNIKTILNWARYHEPGVVFPHGNPLAGVRPPRSIRQPSYLKTYTLDEAKIILRAARLESEPIFRWIPFLCAYSGMRIGEAAFLEREDFFQHLDRWYWQISNLRGRSLKTASSERRIPVHPALTAEGFMDFVFSVKKGPLFYKRRSNAYRIRPSLASWVRLLIPYLHRPNLLPNHGWRHLFEDLCRRDLMNEDARAYILGRSVGASRELYGRSDIMLPGLAAAMDQIRPFEI
;
A
#
# COMPACT_ATOMS: atom_id res chain seq x y z
N MET A 1 -37.40 11.04 -34.40
CA MET A 1 -37.63 12.34 -33.72
C MET A 1 -36.48 12.64 -32.77
N GLU A 2 -35.78 13.74 -33.00
CA GLU A 2 -34.64 14.17 -32.19
C GLU A 2 -35.05 14.42 -30.72
N LYS A 3 -34.32 13.83 -29.76
CA LYS A 3 -34.57 14.04 -28.34
C LYS A 3 -34.11 15.44 -27.94
N VAL A 4 -35.07 16.35 -27.77
CA VAL A 4 -34.81 17.68 -27.22
C VAL A 4 -34.63 17.54 -25.70
N PRO A 5 -33.47 17.91 -25.11
CA PRO A 5 -33.24 17.80 -23.68
C PRO A 5 -34.29 18.56 -22.87
N TYR A 6 -34.69 18.01 -21.72
CA TYR A 6 -35.67 18.60 -20.79
C TYR A 6 -37.11 18.73 -21.31
N LEU A 7 -37.38 18.35 -22.57
CA LEU A 7 -38.71 18.29 -23.17
C LEU A 7 -39.25 16.85 -23.13
N THR A 8 -40.46 16.65 -22.64
CA THR A 8 -41.14 15.35 -22.66
C THR A 8 -42.57 15.48 -23.15
N SER A 9 -43.05 14.55 -23.96
CA SER A 9 -44.45 14.47 -24.36
C SER A 9 -45.23 13.46 -23.52
N ARG A 10 -46.48 13.77 -23.21
CA ARG A 10 -47.44 12.85 -22.59
C ARG A 10 -48.84 13.22 -23.08
N ASN A 11 -49.58 12.26 -23.64
CA ASN A 11 -50.95 12.42 -24.14
C ASN A 11 -51.12 13.62 -25.09
N GLY A 12 -50.25 13.76 -26.09
CA GLY A 12 -50.34 14.83 -27.09
C GLY A 12 -49.96 16.23 -26.58
N ARG A 13 -49.44 16.36 -25.35
CA ARG A 13 -48.95 17.63 -24.78
C ARG A 13 -47.47 17.54 -24.41
N PHE A 14 -46.76 18.64 -24.60
CA PHE A 14 -45.35 18.77 -24.26
C PHE A 14 -45.16 19.42 -22.89
N PHE A 15 -44.13 18.98 -22.18
CA PHE A 15 -43.79 19.44 -20.83
C PHE A 15 -42.30 19.69 -20.70
N ALA A 16 -41.94 20.77 -20.00
CA ALA A 16 -40.59 21.00 -19.50
C ALA A 16 -40.38 20.21 -18.19
N ARG A 17 -39.22 19.56 -18.03
CA ARG A 17 -38.84 18.83 -16.81
C ARG A 17 -37.45 19.19 -16.33
N VAL A 18 -37.33 19.59 -15.07
CA VAL A 18 -36.05 19.89 -14.40
C VAL A 18 -35.94 19.11 -13.10
N LYS A 19 -34.80 18.43 -12.90
CA LYS A 19 -34.54 17.62 -11.70
C LYS A 19 -34.27 18.51 -10.47
N ILE A 20 -34.96 18.24 -9.37
CA ILE A 20 -34.75 18.93 -8.09
C ILE A 20 -33.65 18.18 -7.30
N PRO A 21 -32.60 18.87 -6.82
CA PRO A 21 -31.60 18.29 -5.92
C PRO A 21 -32.22 17.70 -4.65
N ARG A 22 -31.77 16.51 -4.21
CA ARG A 22 -32.37 15.75 -3.08
C ARG A 22 -32.56 16.59 -1.81
N ARG A 23 -31.62 17.47 -1.48
CA ARG A 23 -31.67 18.35 -0.29
C ARG A 23 -32.82 19.37 -0.29
N LEU A 24 -33.28 19.81 -1.47
CA LEU A 24 -34.33 20.84 -1.57
C LEU A 24 -35.75 20.25 -1.65
N ARG A 25 -35.86 18.94 -1.93
CA ARG A 25 -37.13 18.30 -2.30
C ARG A 25 -38.19 18.44 -1.22
N TYR A 26 -37.88 18.05 0.01
CA TYR A 26 -38.87 18.01 1.09
C TYR A 26 -39.20 19.40 1.64
N ARG A 27 -38.22 20.30 1.69
CA ARG A 27 -38.38 21.62 2.31
C ARG A 27 -39.05 22.65 1.40
N HIS A 28 -38.67 22.69 0.12
CA HIS A 28 -39.12 23.75 -0.81
C HIS A 28 -40.06 23.25 -1.90
N PHE A 29 -40.16 21.93 -2.09
CA PHE A 29 -40.89 21.34 -3.21
C PHE A 29 -41.74 20.11 -2.82
N ALA A 30 -42.17 20.04 -1.55
CA ALA A 30 -43.10 19.01 -1.04
C ALA A 30 -42.75 17.55 -1.40
N GLY A 31 -41.46 17.23 -1.46
CA GLY A 31 -40.95 15.89 -1.79
C GLY A 31 -40.84 15.59 -3.29
N ALA A 32 -41.22 16.52 -4.17
CA ALA A 32 -41.16 16.31 -5.62
C ALA A 32 -39.71 16.09 -6.10
N ALA A 33 -39.50 15.06 -6.93
CA ALA A 33 -38.19 14.77 -7.50
C ALA A 33 -37.82 15.69 -8.67
N GLU A 34 -38.81 16.30 -9.31
CA GLU A 34 -38.68 17.13 -10.52
C GLU A 34 -39.79 18.19 -10.60
N LEU A 35 -39.46 19.35 -11.16
CA LEU A 35 -40.43 20.36 -11.59
C LEU A 35 -40.96 20.00 -12.98
N LYS A 36 -42.27 20.14 -13.18
CA LYS A 36 -42.95 19.88 -14.46
C LYS A 36 -43.85 21.05 -14.82
N ARG A 37 -43.81 21.53 -16.07
CA ARG A 37 -44.72 22.56 -16.59
C ARG A 37 -45.16 22.23 -18.00
N ALA A 38 -46.45 22.41 -18.29
CA ALA A 38 -47.01 22.21 -19.62
C ALA A 38 -46.56 23.33 -20.57
N LEU A 39 -46.28 22.97 -21.82
CA LEU A 39 -45.83 23.87 -22.88
C LEU A 39 -46.83 23.97 -24.06
N GLY A 40 -47.90 23.16 -24.05
CA GLY A 40 -48.91 23.12 -25.11
C GLY A 40 -48.93 21.82 -25.89
N GLY A 41 -49.75 21.76 -26.95
CA GLY A 41 -49.89 20.59 -27.84
C GLY A 41 -48.99 20.61 -29.08
N ASP A 42 -48.54 21.80 -29.49
CA ASP A 42 -47.64 21.98 -30.64
C ASP A 42 -46.17 21.84 -30.23
N ARG A 43 -45.40 21.05 -30.98
CA ARG A 43 -43.99 20.75 -30.70
C ARG A 43 -43.08 21.95 -30.95
N ASP A 44 -43.30 22.69 -32.03
CA ASP A 44 -42.40 23.78 -32.43
C ASP A 44 -42.63 25.00 -31.55
N GLU A 45 -43.88 25.24 -31.17
CA GLU A 45 -44.21 26.25 -30.18
C GLU A 45 -43.68 25.88 -28.78
N ALA A 46 -43.75 24.60 -28.41
CA ALA A 46 -43.15 24.11 -27.16
C ALA A 46 -41.62 24.27 -27.15
N ILE A 47 -40.92 24.04 -28.27
CA ILE A 47 -39.47 24.25 -28.37
C ILE A 47 -39.13 25.74 -28.24
N LYS A 48 -39.91 26.64 -28.84
CA LYS A 48 -39.73 28.10 -28.70
C LYS A 48 -39.93 28.59 -27.27
N ARG A 49 -40.93 28.05 -26.55
CA ARG A 49 -41.23 28.42 -25.16
C ARG A 49 -40.31 27.75 -24.12
N LEU A 50 -39.66 26.64 -24.48
CA LEU A 50 -38.85 25.82 -23.56
C LEU A 50 -37.74 26.59 -22.83
N PRO A 51 -36.91 27.44 -23.48
CA PRO A 51 -35.83 28.16 -22.80
C PRO A 51 -36.33 29.06 -21.67
N ALA A 52 -37.34 29.89 -21.93
CA ALA A 52 -37.94 30.78 -20.93
C ALA A 52 -38.50 30.00 -19.73
N VAL A 53 -39.16 28.88 -20.01
CA VAL A 53 -39.72 27.99 -18.97
C VAL A 53 -38.64 27.33 -18.13
N LEU A 54 -37.53 26.92 -18.75
CA LEU A 54 -36.41 26.33 -18.03
C LEU A 54 -35.71 27.35 -17.14
N ASP A 55 -35.59 28.59 -17.59
CA ASP A 55 -34.97 29.66 -16.82
C ASP A 55 -35.80 30.01 -15.58
N GLU A 56 -37.13 30.12 -15.71
CA GLU A 56 -38.00 30.29 -14.54
C GLU A 56 -37.91 29.12 -13.55
N MET A 57 -37.86 27.87 -14.03
CA MET A 57 -37.71 26.69 -13.16
C MET A 57 -36.35 26.66 -12.46
N ARG A 58 -35.28 27.04 -13.18
CA ARG A 58 -33.93 27.14 -12.62
C ARG A 58 -33.84 28.26 -11.61
N GLU A 59 -34.51 29.37 -11.85
CA GLU A 59 -34.58 30.50 -10.94
C GLU A 59 -35.32 30.14 -9.65
N LYS A 60 -36.44 29.41 -9.73
CA LYS A 60 -37.09 28.83 -8.54
C LYS A 60 -36.17 27.93 -7.72
N ILE A 61 -35.36 27.10 -8.39
CA ILE A 61 -34.35 26.26 -7.70
C ILE A 61 -33.21 27.11 -7.14
N ARG A 62 -32.82 28.21 -7.79
CA ARG A 62 -31.79 29.15 -7.34
C ARG A 62 -32.24 29.90 -6.08
N LEU A 63 -33.46 30.44 -6.09
CA LEU A 63 -34.08 31.11 -4.94
C LEU A 63 -34.23 30.14 -3.76
N ALA A 64 -34.65 28.89 -3.99
CA ALA A 64 -34.69 27.85 -2.95
C ALA A 64 -33.30 27.48 -2.39
N ARG A 65 -32.23 27.62 -3.19
CA ARG A 65 -30.85 27.44 -2.68
C ARG A 65 -30.38 28.66 -1.90
N GLN A 66 -30.81 29.85 -2.27
CA GLN A 66 -30.47 31.09 -1.59
C GLN A 66 -31.20 31.17 -0.25
N SER A 67 -32.48 30.79 -0.16
CA SER A 67 -33.22 30.68 1.10
C SER A 67 -32.59 29.66 2.06
N ASP A 68 -32.20 28.48 1.56
CA ASP A 68 -31.41 27.49 2.34
C ASP A 68 -30.04 28.06 2.76
N ALA A 69 -29.38 28.87 1.92
CA ALA A 69 -28.08 29.48 2.24
C ALA A 69 -28.20 30.63 3.25
N THR A 70 -29.30 31.38 3.25
CA THR A 70 -29.58 32.43 4.24
C THR A 70 -30.02 31.86 5.59
N GLU A 71 -30.77 30.75 5.62
CA GLU A 71 -31.16 30.08 6.87
C GLU A 71 -30.03 29.25 7.49
N ASP A 72 -29.18 28.57 6.70
CA ASP A 72 -27.97 27.90 7.22
C ASP A 72 -26.86 28.91 7.64
N GLY A 73 -27.01 30.19 7.28
CA GLY A 73 -26.08 31.28 7.58
C GLY A 73 -26.37 32.09 8.86
N LEU A 74 -27.60 32.08 9.38
CA LEU A 74 -28.03 32.87 10.56
C LEU A 74 -28.28 32.04 11.84
N GLY A 75 -27.85 30.77 11.86
CA GLY A 75 -28.08 29.84 12.97
C GLY A 75 -26.89 29.52 13.87
N LYS A 76 -25.66 29.93 13.53
CA LYS A 76 -24.48 29.69 14.38
C LYS A 76 -24.08 30.96 15.11
N VAL A 77 -24.77 31.25 16.21
CA VAL A 77 -24.21 32.16 17.22
C VAL A 77 -22.88 31.55 17.68
N PRO A 78 -21.74 32.23 17.50
CA PRO A 78 -20.43 31.72 17.91
C PRO A 78 -20.48 31.30 19.37
N TYR A 79 -19.84 30.17 19.70
CA TYR A 79 -19.83 29.62 21.06
C TYR A 79 -21.19 29.13 21.59
N LEU A 80 -22.27 29.17 20.79
CA LEU A 80 -23.56 28.58 21.13
C LEU A 80 -23.74 27.23 20.41
N LEU A 81 -24.19 26.20 21.13
CA LEU A 81 -24.44 24.86 20.64
C LEU A 81 -25.88 24.46 20.94
N ASN A 82 -26.65 24.09 19.92
CA ASN A 82 -27.97 23.49 20.09
C ASN A 82 -27.86 21.96 20.03
N ARG A 83 -28.34 21.27 21.07
CA ARG A 83 -28.54 19.82 21.11
C ARG A 83 -29.95 19.53 21.59
N GLU A 84 -30.73 18.86 20.74
CA GLU A 84 -32.06 18.34 21.10
C GLU A 84 -33.01 19.40 21.69
N GLY A 85 -32.95 20.64 21.17
CA GLY A 85 -33.82 21.74 21.61
C GLY A 85 -33.33 22.46 22.88
N ARG A 86 -32.11 22.18 23.37
CA ARG A 86 -31.45 22.92 24.46
C ARG A 86 -30.17 23.57 23.97
N PHE A 87 -29.95 24.80 24.42
CA PHE A 87 -28.79 25.61 24.08
C PHE A 87 -27.71 25.53 25.16
N PHE A 88 -26.46 25.45 24.72
CA PHE A 88 -25.27 25.36 25.55
C PHE A 88 -24.22 26.37 25.09
N ALA A 89 -23.57 27.05 26.04
CA ALA A 89 -22.32 27.75 25.78
C ALA A 89 -21.21 26.72 25.57
N ARG A 90 -20.27 27.00 24.66
CA ARG A 90 -19.07 26.19 24.42
C ARG A 90 -17.84 27.04 24.13
N VAL A 91 -16.74 26.78 24.81
CA VAL A 91 -15.43 27.41 24.52
C VAL A 91 -14.34 26.35 24.51
N LYS A 92 -13.48 26.38 23.49
CA LYS A 92 -12.34 25.45 23.40
C LYS A 92 -11.26 25.82 24.41
N ILE A 93 -10.80 24.83 25.17
CA ILE A 93 -9.69 25.00 26.10
C ILE A 93 -8.36 24.84 25.32
N PRO A 94 -7.41 25.80 25.43
CA PRO A 94 -6.07 25.67 24.86
C PRO A 94 -5.36 24.39 25.31
N LYS A 95 -4.65 23.71 24.40
CA LYS A 95 -4.03 22.39 24.66
C LYS A 95 -3.13 22.37 25.91
N SER A 96 -2.38 23.45 26.16
CA SER A 96 -1.47 23.59 27.31
C SER A 96 -2.19 23.58 28.65
N LEU A 97 -3.46 23.98 28.72
CA LEU A 97 -4.21 24.13 29.97
C LEU A 97 -5.10 22.93 30.30
N ARG A 98 -5.33 22.02 29.34
CA ARG A 98 -6.35 20.97 29.46
C ARG A 98 -6.11 20.07 30.65
N TYR A 99 -4.91 19.51 30.80
CA TYR A 99 -4.62 18.51 31.82
C TYR A 99 -4.36 19.09 33.21
N GLN A 100 -3.74 20.27 33.29
CA GLN A 100 -3.31 20.86 34.55
C GLN A 100 -4.40 21.68 35.25
N HIS A 101 -5.24 22.38 34.48
CA HIS A 101 -6.26 23.28 35.03
C HIS A 101 -7.70 22.83 34.77
N PHE A 102 -7.93 21.99 33.75
CA PHE A 102 -9.28 21.58 33.33
C PHE A 102 -9.46 20.05 33.24
N ALA A 103 -8.67 19.27 34.00
CA ALA A 103 -8.77 17.81 34.13
C ALA A 103 -8.88 17.01 32.81
N GLY A 104 -8.25 17.49 31.74
CA GLY A 104 -8.23 16.86 30.42
C GLY A 104 -9.39 17.26 29.49
N ALA A 105 -10.31 18.13 29.94
CA ALA A 105 -11.42 18.59 29.11
C ALA A 105 -10.93 19.36 27.87
N THR A 106 -11.50 19.05 26.71
CA THR A 106 -11.14 19.71 25.44
C THR A 106 -11.89 21.02 25.21
N GLU A 107 -13.01 21.20 25.90
CA GLU A 107 -13.87 22.37 25.83
C GLU A 107 -14.69 22.50 27.12
N LEU A 108 -15.00 23.74 27.50
CA LEU A 108 -15.97 24.06 28.55
C LEU A 108 -17.36 24.07 27.95
N ARG A 109 -18.34 23.50 28.66
CA ARG A 109 -19.75 23.48 28.27
C ARG A 109 -20.63 23.83 29.45
N ARG A 110 -21.60 24.73 29.24
CA ARG A 110 -22.61 25.11 30.24
C ARG A 110 -23.97 25.24 29.59
N ALA A 111 -24.99 24.66 30.20
CA ALA A 111 -26.36 24.75 29.71
C ALA A 111 -26.89 26.18 29.90
N LEU A 112 -27.59 26.71 28.90
CA LEU A 112 -28.17 28.06 28.90
C LEU A 112 -29.70 28.08 28.86
N GLY A 113 -30.35 26.93 28.59
CA GLY A 113 -31.81 26.79 28.59
C GLY A 113 -32.36 26.25 27.26
N ALA A 114 -33.69 26.15 27.15
CA ALA A 114 -34.38 25.74 25.93
C ALA A 114 -34.76 26.91 25.02
N ASP A 115 -34.87 28.12 25.58
CA ASP A 115 -35.18 29.35 24.85
C ASP A 115 -33.91 29.93 24.22
N ARG A 116 -33.96 30.19 22.91
CA ARG A 116 -32.82 30.67 22.12
C ARG A 116 -32.42 32.09 22.48
N ASP A 117 -33.37 32.97 22.69
CA ASP A 117 -33.11 34.40 22.85
C ASP A 117 -32.67 34.71 24.29
N GLU A 118 -33.18 33.94 25.26
CA GLU A 118 -32.64 33.93 26.61
C GLU A 118 -31.22 33.34 26.67
N ALA A 119 -30.94 32.27 25.91
CA ALA A 119 -29.60 31.71 25.82
C ALA A 119 -28.60 32.68 25.18
N ILE A 120 -29.01 33.45 24.17
CA ILE A 120 -28.17 34.49 23.56
C ILE A 120 -27.89 35.62 24.56
N ARG A 121 -28.87 36.04 25.36
CA ARG A 121 -28.68 37.07 26.41
C ARG A 121 -27.70 36.62 27.51
N ARG A 122 -27.76 35.35 27.91
CA ARG A 122 -26.89 34.79 28.97
C ARG A 122 -25.48 34.41 28.49
N LEU A 123 -25.31 34.20 27.19
CA LEU A 123 -24.06 33.72 26.60
C LEU A 123 -22.84 34.62 26.90
N PRO A 124 -22.89 35.97 26.75
CA PRO A 124 -21.73 36.83 26.99
C PRO A 124 -21.16 36.70 28.40
N ALA A 125 -22.02 36.70 29.43
CA ALA A 125 -21.60 36.56 30.83
C ALA A 125 -20.84 35.25 31.08
N VAL A 126 -21.30 34.15 30.46
CA VAL A 126 -20.65 32.84 30.55
C VAL A 126 -19.29 32.83 29.87
N LEU A 127 -19.18 33.49 28.72
CA LEU A 127 -17.93 33.57 27.98
C LEU A 127 -16.90 34.43 28.70
N ASP A 128 -17.32 35.51 29.34
CA ASP A 128 -16.42 36.40 30.09
C ASP A 128 -15.90 35.74 31.37
N GLU A 129 -16.75 34.99 32.08
CA GLU A 129 -16.33 34.15 33.20
C GLU A 129 -15.23 33.14 32.77
N TRP A 130 -15.46 32.39 31.70
CA TRP A 130 -14.48 31.43 31.18
C TRP A 130 -13.24 32.09 30.60
N ARG A 131 -13.34 33.31 30.04
CA ARG A 131 -12.18 34.07 29.59
C ARG A 131 -11.31 34.47 30.77
N ILE A 132 -11.91 34.91 31.87
CA ILE A 132 -11.20 35.24 33.11
C ILE A 132 -10.54 33.98 33.68
N GLU A 133 -11.27 32.86 33.73
CA GLU A 133 -10.76 31.58 34.22
C GLU A 133 -9.57 31.08 33.38
N ILE A 134 -9.68 31.13 32.04
CA ILE A 134 -8.58 30.77 31.13
C ILE A 134 -7.40 31.74 31.27
N LYS A 135 -7.67 33.04 31.49
CA LYS A 135 -6.62 34.05 31.69
C LYS A 135 -5.86 33.81 33.00
N LEU A 136 -6.56 33.55 34.10
CA LEU A 136 -5.96 33.19 35.39
C LEU A 136 -5.18 31.88 35.30
N ALA A 137 -5.71 30.87 34.60
CA ALA A 137 -5.00 29.62 34.35
C ALA A 137 -3.71 29.81 33.53
N ARG A 138 -3.69 30.77 32.58
CA ARG A 138 -2.47 31.15 31.85
C ARG A 138 -1.45 31.84 32.76
N GLN A 139 -1.90 32.73 33.63
CA GLN A 139 -1.02 33.43 34.58
C GLN A 139 -0.38 32.45 35.57
N ARG A 140 -1.16 31.53 36.13
CA ARG A 140 -0.63 30.45 37.00
C ARG A 140 0.37 29.54 36.30
N LEU A 141 0.14 29.22 35.02
CA LEU A 141 1.10 28.47 34.21
C LEU A 141 2.39 29.26 33.93
N ALA A 142 2.32 30.60 33.87
CA ALA A 142 3.48 31.46 33.66
C ALA A 142 4.29 31.65 34.96
N GLU A 143 3.64 31.69 36.12
CA GLU A 143 4.29 31.78 37.45
C GLU A 143 4.95 30.46 37.87
N CYS A 144 4.37 29.32 37.49
CA CYS A 144 4.94 27.98 37.69
C CYS A 144 5.03 27.24 36.34
N PRO A 145 6.00 27.59 35.48
CA PRO A 145 6.18 26.92 34.20
C PRO A 145 6.58 25.46 34.43
N PRO A 146 5.95 24.49 33.72
CA PRO A 146 6.30 23.09 33.88
C PRO A 146 7.75 22.87 33.41
N PRO A 147 8.51 21.95 34.05
CA PRO A 147 9.84 21.61 33.58
C PRO A 147 9.79 21.18 32.10
N PRO A 148 10.81 21.52 31.30
CA PRO A 148 10.79 21.35 29.85
C PRO A 148 10.61 19.86 29.49
N GLY A 149 9.39 19.48 29.14
CA GLY A 149 9.03 18.09 28.86
C GLY A 149 7.59 17.69 29.18
N VAL A 150 6.85 18.46 29.98
CA VAL A 150 5.49 18.08 30.42
C VAL A 150 4.40 18.90 29.74
N HIS A 151 4.15 18.64 28.45
CA HIS A 151 2.87 18.94 27.81
C HIS A 151 2.32 17.64 27.21
N ASN A 152 1.27 17.12 27.87
CA ASN A 152 0.74 15.74 27.87
C ASN A 152 1.52 14.78 28.79
N PRO A 153 0.98 14.38 29.95
CA PRO A 153 1.41 13.13 30.57
C PRO A 153 0.99 12.01 29.61
N LYS A 154 1.96 11.53 28.84
CA LYS A 154 1.80 10.30 28.07
C LYS A 154 1.55 9.15 29.05
N PRO A 155 0.78 8.11 28.70
CA PRO A 155 0.60 6.93 29.56
C PRO A 155 1.97 6.44 30.06
N ILE A 156 2.07 5.94 31.29
CA ILE A 156 3.33 5.43 31.87
C ILE A 156 4.08 4.51 30.88
N ALA A 157 3.35 3.72 30.08
CA ALA A 157 3.89 2.88 29.00
C ALA A 157 4.64 3.64 27.89
N GLN A 158 4.27 4.87 27.57
CA GLN A 158 4.95 5.73 26.59
C GLN A 158 6.14 6.49 27.20
N ILE A 159 6.14 6.74 28.51
CA ILE A 159 7.33 7.24 29.23
C ILE A 159 8.36 6.11 29.28
N ILE A 160 7.95 4.90 29.63
CA ILE A 160 8.78 3.68 29.63
C ILE A 160 9.28 3.35 28.21
N ALA A 161 8.42 3.44 27.18
CA ALA A 161 8.86 3.20 25.81
C ALA A 161 9.82 4.28 25.30
N ARG A 162 9.66 5.53 25.74
CA ARG A 162 10.59 6.61 25.41
C ARG A 162 11.91 6.47 26.16
N ASP A 163 11.88 6.05 27.43
CA ASP A 163 13.06 5.78 28.25
C ASP A 163 13.84 4.58 27.67
N TYR A 164 13.12 3.51 27.31
CA TYR A 164 13.65 2.35 26.60
C TYR A 164 14.22 2.70 25.21
N LEU A 165 13.53 3.56 24.44
CA LEU A 165 14.03 4.03 23.16
C LEU A 165 15.17 5.04 23.31
N ALA A 166 15.21 5.85 24.36
CA ALA A 166 16.32 6.74 24.67
C ALA A 166 17.55 5.97 25.14
N HIS A 167 17.37 4.87 25.86
CA HIS A 167 18.43 3.92 26.20
C HIS A 167 18.93 3.16 24.97
N LEU A 168 18.04 2.74 24.06
CA LEU A 168 18.44 2.15 22.78
C LEU A 168 19.14 3.15 21.87
N GLN A 169 18.69 4.40 21.86
CA GLN A 169 19.27 5.46 21.05
C GLN A 169 20.59 5.96 21.65
N ALA A 170 20.75 5.97 22.98
CA ALA A 170 22.04 6.18 23.65
C ALA A 170 22.99 4.98 23.48
N ASP A 171 22.47 3.76 23.38
CA ASP A 171 23.22 2.54 23.02
C ASP A 171 23.60 2.55 21.53
N GLU A 172 22.78 3.14 20.65
CA GLU A 172 23.03 3.30 19.22
C GLU A 172 23.92 4.52 18.93
N GLU A 173 23.82 5.59 19.71
CA GLU A 173 24.71 6.76 19.75
C GLU A 173 26.06 6.38 20.35
N SER A 174 26.14 5.55 21.40
CA SER A 174 27.45 5.01 21.83
C SER A 174 28.04 4.03 20.81
N ARG A 175 27.22 3.27 20.08
CA ARG A 175 27.68 2.45 18.93
C ARG A 175 28.11 3.28 17.72
N THR A 176 27.49 4.43 17.46
CA THR A 176 27.83 5.33 16.33
C THR A 176 28.90 6.36 16.68
N HIS A 177 29.03 6.76 17.94
CA HIS A 177 30.13 7.56 18.47
C HIS A 177 31.42 6.73 18.56
N THR A 178 31.31 5.40 18.69
CA THR A 178 32.43 4.46 18.44
C THR A 178 32.76 4.32 16.93
N LEU A 179 31.96 4.91 16.03
CA LEU A 179 32.15 4.85 14.57
C LEU A 179 32.35 6.23 13.90
N SER A 180 32.43 7.32 14.67
CA SER A 180 32.55 8.70 14.13
C SER A 180 33.64 9.55 14.79
N GLU A 181 34.42 9.00 15.70
CA GLU A 181 35.71 9.61 16.04
C GLU A 181 36.79 8.73 15.43
N TRP A 182 37.51 9.31 14.47
CA TRP A 182 38.83 8.98 13.90
C TRP A 182 38.81 9.10 12.37
N ASP A 183 38.45 10.30 11.89
CA ASP A 183 39.27 10.91 10.85
C ASP A 183 40.35 11.75 11.57
N ASP A 184 41.56 11.73 11.00
CA ASP A 184 42.81 12.40 11.40
C ASP A 184 43.76 11.65 12.36
N ALA A 185 44.58 10.75 11.78
CA ALA A 185 46.04 10.75 11.94
C ALA A 185 46.75 9.62 11.13
N ALA A 186 47.50 10.04 10.10
CA ALA A 186 48.82 9.57 9.64
C ALA A 186 49.22 8.06 9.61
N PHE A 187 49.56 7.61 8.38
CA PHE A 187 50.72 6.78 7.96
C PHE A 187 50.87 5.27 8.31
N ASP A 188 50.77 4.45 7.25
CA ASP A 188 51.64 3.35 6.74
C ASP A 188 52.02 2.11 7.58
N ASP A 189 51.46 0.95 7.19
CA ASP A 189 52.10 -0.36 6.99
C ASP A 189 51.03 -1.32 6.41
N GLY A 190 51.24 -1.77 5.17
CA GLY A 190 50.31 -2.56 4.35
C GLY A 190 49.95 -3.97 4.86
N THR A 191 49.21 -4.06 5.97
CA THR A 191 48.42 -5.25 6.32
C THR A 191 47.01 -4.86 6.76
N GLU A 192 46.00 -5.08 5.90
CA GLU A 192 44.59 -4.92 6.30
C GLU A 192 44.29 -5.72 7.57
N LYS A 193 44.12 -5.01 8.69
CA LYS A 193 43.72 -5.57 9.99
C LYS A 193 42.26 -5.99 9.90
N ILE A 194 42.04 -7.29 9.73
CA ILE A 194 40.69 -7.87 9.70
C ILE A 194 40.17 -7.95 11.14
N PRO A 195 38.98 -7.38 11.45
CA PRO A 195 38.41 -7.40 12.78
C PRO A 195 38.33 -8.82 13.35
N ASN A 196 38.66 -8.98 14.63
CA ASN A 196 38.62 -10.25 15.35
C ASN A 196 39.59 -11.35 14.84
N LEU A 197 40.51 -11.03 13.92
CA LEU A 197 41.60 -11.90 13.48
C LEU A 197 42.94 -11.37 14.02
N LEU A 198 43.67 -12.22 14.75
CA LEU A 198 44.96 -11.90 15.36
C LEU A 198 46.06 -12.77 14.76
N GLN A 199 47.17 -12.16 14.32
CA GLN A 199 48.37 -12.89 13.90
C GLN A 199 49.41 -12.84 15.02
N GLN A 200 49.87 -13.99 15.48
CA GLN A 200 50.89 -14.09 16.53
C GLN A 200 51.84 -15.23 16.21
N LYS A 201 53.16 -14.96 16.20
CA LYS A 201 54.24 -15.94 15.93
C LYS A 201 53.98 -16.83 14.69
N GLY A 202 53.55 -16.22 13.57
CA GLY A 202 53.32 -16.92 12.30
C GLY A 202 52.02 -17.75 12.22
N ARG A 203 51.13 -17.64 13.20
CA ARG A 203 49.81 -18.30 13.20
C ARG A 203 48.68 -17.28 13.40
N PHE A 204 47.54 -17.57 12.79
CA PHE A 204 46.31 -16.77 12.90
C PHE A 204 45.39 -17.34 13.97
N TYR A 205 44.70 -16.46 14.67
CA TYR A 205 43.76 -16.77 15.75
C TYR A 205 42.49 -15.95 15.58
N ALA A 206 41.32 -16.56 15.80
CA ALA A 206 40.09 -15.82 16.04
C ALA A 206 40.11 -15.32 17.49
N ARG A 207 39.71 -14.07 17.73
CA ARG A 207 39.60 -13.52 19.09
C ARG A 207 38.27 -12.82 19.33
N ILE A 208 37.72 -12.96 20.53
CA ILE A 208 36.55 -12.20 20.98
C ILE A 208 36.75 -11.72 22.42
N LYS A 209 36.36 -10.48 22.72
CA LYS A 209 36.45 -9.92 24.08
C LYS A 209 35.39 -10.55 24.97
N ILE A 210 35.80 -10.94 26.18
CA ILE A 210 34.89 -11.43 27.21
C ILE A 210 34.33 -10.21 27.96
N PRO A 211 33.01 -10.10 28.16
CA PRO A 211 32.41 -9.05 28.98
C PRO A 211 32.98 -9.04 30.40
N LEU A 212 33.24 -7.86 30.97
CA LEU A 212 33.93 -7.70 32.25
C LEU A 212 33.35 -8.58 33.37
N TYR A 213 32.02 -8.62 33.47
CA TYR A 213 31.26 -9.39 34.48
C TYR A 213 31.34 -10.91 34.34
N LEU A 214 32.00 -11.44 33.30
CA LEU A 214 32.18 -12.89 33.10
C LEU A 214 33.65 -13.32 33.23
N ARG A 215 34.58 -12.37 33.31
CA ARG A 215 36.03 -12.66 33.19
C ARG A 215 36.53 -13.45 34.37
N ASP A 216 36.30 -12.97 35.58
CA ASP A 216 36.87 -13.56 36.79
C ASP A 216 36.18 -14.87 37.17
N ASP A 217 34.84 -14.90 37.09
CA ASP A 217 34.03 -16.02 37.59
C ASP A 217 33.97 -17.25 36.66
N HIS A 218 34.13 -17.06 35.35
CA HIS A 218 33.91 -18.15 34.37
C HIS A 218 35.06 -18.35 33.37
N PHE A 219 35.96 -17.38 33.25
CA PHE A 219 37.06 -17.42 32.29
C PHE A 219 38.42 -17.09 32.93
N GLY A 220 38.55 -17.23 34.26
CA GLY A 220 39.82 -17.16 35.00
C GLY A 220 40.56 -15.83 34.85
N GLY A 221 39.83 -14.71 34.74
CA GLY A 221 40.36 -13.36 34.55
C GLY A 221 40.78 -13.04 33.11
N ALA A 222 40.56 -13.95 32.15
CA ALA A 222 40.93 -13.70 30.76
C ALA A 222 40.08 -12.59 30.12
N CYS A 223 40.72 -11.59 29.51
CA CYS A 223 40.02 -10.49 28.83
C CYS A 223 39.46 -10.87 27.45
N GLU A 224 39.97 -11.93 26.84
CA GLU A 224 39.58 -12.38 25.50
C GLU A 224 39.75 -13.90 25.33
N LEU A 225 38.82 -14.52 24.60
CA LEU A 225 38.96 -15.89 24.14
C LEU A 225 39.68 -15.89 22.80
N ARG A 226 40.65 -16.79 22.64
CA ARG A 226 41.41 -16.96 21.40
C ARG A 226 41.36 -18.41 20.94
N LEU A 227 41.15 -18.62 19.63
CA LEU A 227 41.14 -19.96 19.04
C LEU A 227 42.02 -19.99 17.79
N PRO A 228 42.97 -20.94 17.67
CA PRO A 228 43.90 -20.99 16.54
C PRO A 228 43.20 -21.37 15.24
N LEU A 229 43.50 -20.64 14.17
CA LEU A 229 43.00 -20.84 12.80
C LEU A 229 44.08 -21.38 11.84
N GLY A 230 45.32 -21.56 12.32
CA GLY A 230 46.44 -22.11 11.55
C GLY A 230 47.39 -21.06 10.96
N GLY A 231 48.37 -21.47 10.16
CA GLY A 231 49.42 -20.59 9.60
C GLY A 231 49.05 -19.88 8.30
N ASP A 232 48.01 -20.33 7.60
CA ASP A 232 47.59 -19.78 6.30
C ASP A 232 46.49 -18.71 6.46
N ARG A 233 46.81 -17.47 6.07
CA ARG A 233 45.92 -16.30 6.16
C ARG A 233 44.61 -16.48 5.39
N LYS A 234 44.65 -17.04 4.17
CA LYS A 234 43.43 -17.17 3.34
C LYS A 234 42.47 -18.20 3.93
N ARG A 235 43.01 -19.29 4.47
CA ARG A 235 42.22 -20.31 5.16
C ARG A 235 41.65 -19.77 6.47
N ALA A 236 42.43 -18.99 7.22
CA ALA A 236 41.98 -18.36 8.45
C ALA A 236 40.82 -17.38 8.23
N ILE A 237 40.88 -16.52 7.20
CA ILE A 237 39.78 -15.59 6.86
C ILE A 237 38.48 -16.34 6.51
N ARG A 238 38.58 -17.47 5.82
CA ARG A 238 37.41 -18.28 5.44
C ARG A 238 36.75 -18.95 6.64
N LEU A 239 37.54 -19.40 7.61
CA LEU A 239 37.06 -20.08 8.82
C LEU A 239 36.60 -19.12 9.92
N LEU A 240 37.07 -17.87 9.88
CA LEU A 240 36.84 -16.85 10.90
C LEU A 240 35.35 -16.68 11.29
N PRO A 241 34.37 -16.59 10.37
CA PRO A 241 32.97 -16.41 10.77
C PRO A 241 32.41 -17.58 11.58
N SER A 242 32.75 -18.82 11.21
CA SER A 242 32.26 -20.02 11.90
C SER A 242 32.85 -20.16 13.29
N VAL A 243 34.14 -19.83 13.44
CA VAL A 243 34.84 -19.91 14.74
C VAL A 243 34.43 -18.76 15.65
N LEU A 244 34.08 -17.59 15.11
CA LEU A 244 33.53 -16.49 15.91
C LEU A 244 32.16 -16.83 16.49
N GLU A 245 31.29 -17.53 15.75
CA GLU A 245 30.01 -18.01 16.28
C GLU A 245 30.20 -19.07 17.37
N GLU A 246 31.21 -19.94 17.26
CA GLU A 246 31.55 -20.88 18.34
C GLU A 246 32.05 -20.17 19.60
N LEU A 247 32.92 -19.16 19.45
CA LEU A 247 33.42 -18.37 20.57
C LEU A 247 32.32 -17.52 21.23
N ARG A 248 31.37 -16.99 20.43
CA ARG A 248 30.16 -16.33 20.94
C ARG A 248 29.27 -17.31 21.68
N GLY A 249 29.06 -18.50 21.11
CA GLY A 249 28.31 -19.58 21.73
C GLY A 249 28.87 -19.99 23.09
N LYS A 250 30.21 -20.01 23.28
CA LYS A 250 30.84 -20.26 24.59
C LYS A 250 30.57 -19.15 25.60
N ILE A 251 30.57 -17.89 25.18
CA ILE A 251 30.21 -16.75 26.05
C ILE A 251 28.73 -16.78 26.39
N ASP A 252 27.87 -17.09 25.42
CA ASP A 252 26.42 -17.17 25.61
C ASP A 252 26.02 -18.38 26.46
N LEU A 253 26.71 -19.52 26.32
CA LEU A 253 26.53 -20.69 27.19
C LEU A 253 26.83 -20.36 28.66
N VAL A 254 27.80 -19.48 28.91
CA VAL A 254 28.13 -18.97 30.25
C VAL A 254 27.15 -17.88 30.71
N ARG A 255 26.74 -16.97 29.83
CA ARG A 255 25.65 -15.99 30.11
C ARG A 255 24.34 -16.67 30.47
N HIS A 256 24.13 -17.84 29.91
CA HIS A 256 22.95 -18.68 30.13
C HIS A 256 23.28 -19.88 31.04
N GLY A 257 24.44 -19.87 31.69
CA GLY A 257 25.10 -20.90 32.50
C GLY A 257 24.31 -22.19 32.73
N GLY A 258 24.84 -23.29 32.18
CA GLY A 258 24.36 -24.65 32.36
C GLY A 258 24.05 -25.02 33.82
N ASP A 259 23.11 -25.95 33.93
CA ASP A 259 22.60 -26.59 35.14
C ASP A 259 22.10 -25.66 36.24
N GLY A 260 20.78 -25.41 36.19
CA GLY A 260 19.93 -25.66 37.35
C GLY A 260 20.23 -24.88 38.62
N ALA A 261 20.21 -23.55 38.59
CA ALA A 261 19.91 -22.76 39.80
C ALA A 261 19.41 -21.35 39.43
N LEU A 262 18.13 -21.10 39.74
CA LEU A 262 17.54 -19.76 39.77
C LEU A 262 18.15 -18.97 40.95
N GLY A 263 18.86 -17.88 40.68
CA GLY A 263 19.23 -16.84 41.64
C GLY A 263 18.25 -15.65 41.61
N PRO A 264 18.10 -14.88 42.72
CA PRO A 264 16.83 -14.26 43.10
C PRO A 264 16.61 -12.88 42.46
N GLY A 265 15.51 -12.71 41.71
CA GLY A 265 15.09 -11.39 41.25
C GLY A 265 14.03 -11.37 40.14
N GLY A 266 12.74 -11.44 40.53
CA GLY A 266 11.59 -10.78 39.88
C GLY A 266 11.14 -11.26 38.48
N ALA A 267 9.95 -11.83 38.38
CA ALA A 267 9.28 -12.13 37.12
C ALA A 267 9.11 -10.86 36.25
N ARG A 268 9.65 -10.88 35.03
CA ARG A 268 9.61 -9.72 34.12
C ARG A 268 8.17 -9.30 33.75
N HIS A 269 7.18 -10.20 33.70
CA HIS A 269 5.74 -9.86 33.58
C HIS A 269 4.83 -11.01 34.08
N PRO A 270 4.38 -11.02 35.34
CA PRO A 270 3.49 -12.07 35.84
C PRO A 270 2.14 -12.05 35.10
N LYS A 271 1.73 -13.21 34.59
CA LYS A 271 0.42 -13.42 33.95
C LYS A 271 -0.64 -13.66 35.02
N SER A 272 -1.86 -13.20 34.76
CA SER A 272 -3.00 -13.54 35.62
C SER A 272 -3.23 -15.05 35.65
N LEU A 273 -3.66 -15.61 36.79
CA LEU A 273 -4.07 -17.01 36.96
C LEU A 273 -4.89 -17.56 35.77
N ALA A 274 -5.96 -16.87 35.39
CA ALA A 274 -6.83 -17.28 34.28
C ALA A 274 -6.08 -17.40 32.93
N SER A 275 -5.07 -16.58 32.69
CA SER A 275 -4.28 -16.61 31.45
C SER A 275 -3.29 -17.77 31.44
N ILE A 276 -2.69 -18.09 32.59
CA ILE A 276 -1.78 -19.24 32.74
C ILE A 276 -2.57 -20.53 32.53
N VAL A 277 -3.70 -20.67 33.22
CA VAL A 277 -4.58 -21.83 33.14
C VAL A 277 -5.17 -22.02 31.73
N ALA A 278 -5.55 -20.93 31.05
CA ALA A 278 -6.04 -21.01 29.67
C ALA A 278 -4.95 -21.36 28.65
N ALA A 279 -3.73 -20.84 28.81
CA ALA A 279 -2.61 -21.20 27.95
C ALA A 279 -2.28 -22.68 28.06
N ASP A 280 -2.26 -23.18 29.30
CA ASP A 280 -2.07 -24.58 29.61
C ASP A 280 -3.18 -25.49 29.01
N TYR A 281 -4.45 -25.11 29.16
CA TYR A 281 -5.58 -25.82 28.55
C TYR A 281 -5.43 -25.95 27.02
N LEU A 282 -5.05 -24.87 26.34
CA LEU A 282 -4.87 -24.87 24.88
C LEU A 282 -3.70 -25.76 24.43
N VAL A 283 -2.63 -25.84 25.23
CA VAL A 283 -1.50 -26.74 24.95
C VAL A 283 -1.94 -28.19 25.05
N GLN A 284 -2.71 -28.56 26.08
CA GLN A 284 -3.22 -29.91 26.26
C GLN A 284 -4.20 -30.33 25.14
N ILE A 285 -5.13 -29.45 24.75
CA ILE A 285 -6.05 -29.71 23.61
C ILE A 285 -5.26 -29.91 22.31
N LYS A 286 -4.23 -29.09 22.07
CA LYS A 286 -3.37 -29.22 20.89
C LYS A 286 -2.62 -30.55 20.88
N ALA A 287 -2.02 -30.94 22.00
CA ALA A 287 -1.29 -32.20 22.13
C ALA A 287 -2.20 -33.41 21.88
N ASP A 288 -3.43 -33.39 22.40
CA ASP A 288 -4.41 -34.44 22.14
C ASP A 288 -4.83 -34.51 20.66
N LEU A 289 -5.07 -33.37 20.00
CA LEU A 289 -5.38 -33.34 18.56
C LEU A 289 -4.23 -33.88 17.71
N GLU A 290 -2.98 -33.59 18.09
CA GLU A 290 -1.78 -34.10 17.43
C GLU A 290 -1.63 -35.62 17.61
N LEU A 291 -1.86 -36.14 18.82
CA LEU A 291 -1.81 -37.58 19.12
C LEU A 291 -2.85 -38.38 18.32
N ARG A 292 -4.04 -37.84 18.10
CA ARG A 292 -5.12 -38.49 17.33
C ARG A 292 -4.94 -38.42 15.81
N GLY A 293 -4.06 -37.54 15.32
CA GLY A 293 -3.65 -37.48 13.91
C GLY A 293 -2.65 -38.57 13.51
N GLY A 294 -2.02 -39.22 14.50
CA GLY A 294 -1.21 -40.43 14.35
C GLY A 294 -2.00 -41.67 14.79
N ALA A 295 -1.66 -42.84 14.23
CA ALA A 295 -2.39 -44.10 14.36
C ALA A 295 -2.88 -44.48 15.78
N ILE A 296 -4.12 -44.99 15.82
CA ILE A 296 -4.85 -45.83 16.80
C ILE A 296 -4.23 -45.95 18.21
N LEU A 297 -5.00 -45.55 19.24
CA LEU A 297 -4.84 -46.09 20.59
C LEU A 297 -6.20 -46.42 21.22
N GLN A 298 -6.27 -47.66 21.71
CA GLN A 298 -7.35 -48.26 22.48
C GLN A 298 -7.56 -47.54 23.81
N SER A 299 -8.80 -47.54 24.30
CA SER A 299 -9.16 -47.03 25.62
C SER A 299 -8.78 -48.02 26.72
N ASP A 300 -7.64 -47.81 27.37
CA ASP A 300 -7.29 -48.55 28.58
C ASP A 300 -7.88 -47.90 29.84
N GLY A 301 -8.39 -48.75 30.75
CA GLY A 301 -9.04 -48.40 32.01
C GLY A 301 -8.20 -47.61 33.03
N ALA A 302 -7.00 -47.15 32.68
CA ALA A 302 -6.18 -46.26 33.49
C ALA A 302 -6.75 -44.82 33.59
N ALA A 303 -7.49 -44.36 32.57
CA ALA A 303 -8.02 -43.00 32.51
C ALA A 303 -9.12 -42.69 33.57
N ALA A 304 -9.78 -43.72 34.10
CA ALA A 304 -10.83 -43.55 35.12
C ALA A 304 -10.26 -43.17 36.50
N LEU A 305 -9.07 -43.69 36.86
CA LEU A 305 -8.39 -43.36 38.12
C LEU A 305 -7.87 -41.92 38.15
N ASP A 306 -7.45 -41.39 36.99
CA ASP A 306 -6.95 -40.01 36.89
C ASP A 306 -8.06 -38.97 37.01
N LYS A 307 -9.27 -39.24 36.50
CA LYS A 307 -10.39 -38.28 36.50
C LYS A 307 -10.83 -37.90 37.91
N GLU A 308 -10.92 -38.87 38.81
CA GLU A 308 -11.29 -38.64 40.21
C GLU A 308 -10.24 -37.78 40.93
N LEU A 309 -8.96 -38.03 40.65
CA LEU A 309 -7.87 -37.28 41.25
C LEU A 309 -7.84 -35.82 40.77
N TRP A 310 -8.09 -35.58 39.47
CA TRP A 310 -8.27 -34.23 38.93
C TRP A 310 -9.49 -33.51 39.51
N LEU A 311 -10.59 -34.23 39.73
CA LEU A 311 -11.81 -33.69 40.35
C LEU A 311 -11.58 -33.30 41.82
N ARG A 312 -10.92 -34.16 42.62
CA ARG A 312 -10.55 -33.85 44.01
C ARG A 312 -9.62 -32.63 44.08
N GLY A 313 -8.69 -32.49 43.13
CA GLY A 313 -7.82 -31.33 42.99
C GLY A 313 -8.57 -30.05 42.58
N TYR A 314 -9.53 -30.18 41.66
CA TYR A 314 -10.44 -29.10 41.25
C TYR A 314 -11.27 -28.55 42.43
N VAL A 315 -11.90 -29.43 43.22
CA VAL A 315 -12.73 -29.05 44.36
C VAL A 315 -11.87 -28.54 45.54
N GLY A 316 -10.57 -28.86 45.54
CA GLY A 316 -9.61 -28.37 46.53
C GLY A 316 -9.46 -29.27 47.76
N HIS A 317 -9.77 -30.56 47.63
CA HIS A 317 -9.64 -31.56 48.70
C HIS A 317 -8.26 -32.23 48.75
N LEU A 318 -7.34 -31.89 47.85
CA LEU A 318 -5.98 -32.44 47.83
C LEU A 318 -5.03 -31.58 48.67
N ASN A 319 -4.11 -32.25 49.36
CA ASN A 319 -3.02 -31.60 50.07
C ASN A 319 -1.92 -31.13 49.09
N ASP A 320 -0.98 -30.32 49.58
CA ASP A 320 0.04 -29.69 48.72
C ASP A 320 1.02 -30.70 48.12
N GLU A 321 1.33 -31.79 48.83
CA GLU A 321 2.19 -32.86 48.33
C GLU A 321 1.57 -33.57 47.12
N VAL A 322 0.28 -33.88 47.19
CA VAL A 322 -0.44 -34.52 46.09
C VAL A 322 -0.62 -33.53 44.93
N LEU A 323 -0.90 -32.24 45.21
CA LEU A 323 -0.97 -31.20 44.18
C LEU A 323 0.39 -30.99 43.50
N GLN A 324 1.50 -31.00 44.25
CA GLN A 324 2.85 -30.91 43.69
C GLN A 324 3.14 -32.09 42.76
N ARG A 325 2.75 -33.30 43.14
CA ARG A 325 2.91 -34.49 42.29
C ARG A 325 2.11 -34.39 40.98
N LEU A 326 0.90 -33.79 41.02
CA LEU A 326 0.00 -33.70 39.87
C LEU A 326 0.35 -32.58 38.89
N VAL A 327 0.63 -31.37 39.40
CA VAL A 327 0.79 -30.17 38.57
C VAL A 327 2.10 -29.42 38.81
N GLY A 328 2.93 -29.87 39.75
CA GLY A 328 4.16 -29.18 40.13
C GLY A 328 5.12 -28.95 38.97
N ASN A 329 5.27 -29.91 38.05
CA ASN A 329 6.10 -29.73 36.85
C ASN A 329 5.56 -28.59 35.96
N ARG A 330 4.24 -28.50 35.75
CA ARG A 330 3.60 -27.44 34.95
C ARG A 330 3.70 -26.07 35.62
N ILE A 331 3.61 -26.02 36.95
CA ILE A 331 3.87 -24.82 37.73
C ILE A 331 5.33 -24.38 37.55
N GLU A 332 6.29 -25.29 37.68
CA GLU A 332 7.71 -24.94 37.49
C GLU A 332 8.03 -24.50 36.05
N ILE A 333 7.41 -25.10 35.03
CA ILE A 333 7.52 -24.62 33.65
C ILE A 333 7.00 -23.19 33.52
N ALA A 334 5.84 -22.88 34.10
CA ALA A 334 5.28 -21.52 34.09
C ALA A 334 6.15 -20.52 34.87
N ARG A 335 6.80 -20.97 35.96
CA ARG A 335 7.76 -20.19 36.74
C ARG A 335 9.03 -19.88 35.95
N ARG A 336 9.62 -20.89 35.29
CA ARG A 336 10.81 -20.75 34.42
C ARG A 336 10.57 -19.81 33.24
N GLN A 337 9.33 -19.75 32.74
CA GLN A 337 8.92 -18.81 31.69
C GLN A 337 8.62 -17.39 32.21
N GLY A 338 8.78 -17.15 33.52
CA GLY A 338 8.54 -15.87 34.18
C GLY A 338 7.06 -15.48 34.27
N TRP A 339 6.13 -16.45 34.23
CA TRP A 339 4.69 -16.17 34.23
C TRP A 339 4.11 -15.97 35.63
N HIS A 340 4.75 -16.48 36.68
CA HIS A 340 4.37 -16.24 38.07
C HIS A 340 5.59 -16.31 39.00
N VAL A 341 5.40 -15.88 40.25
CA VAL A 341 6.41 -15.93 41.33
C VAL A 341 5.93 -16.69 42.57
N CYS A 342 4.73 -17.28 42.53
CA CYS A 342 4.09 -17.92 43.68
C CYS A 342 5.00 -18.98 44.34
N GLU A 343 5.12 -18.92 45.66
CA GLU A 343 5.92 -19.86 46.46
C GLU A 343 5.12 -21.11 46.80
N PHE A 344 5.81 -22.27 46.85
CA PHE A 344 5.19 -23.54 47.21
C PHE A 344 4.44 -23.46 48.55
N GLY A 345 3.23 -24.03 48.63
CA GLY A 345 2.38 -23.99 49.84
C GLY A 345 1.64 -22.67 50.08
N SER A 346 1.96 -21.59 49.35
CA SER A 346 1.22 -20.32 49.44
C SER A 346 -0.21 -20.45 48.91
N LEU A 347 -1.10 -19.54 49.33
CA LEU A 347 -2.48 -19.47 48.82
C LEU A 347 -2.50 -19.23 47.30
N GLU A 348 -1.60 -18.41 46.79
CA GLU A 348 -1.48 -18.14 45.35
C GLU A 348 -1.03 -19.38 44.57
N TRP A 349 -0.07 -20.13 45.12
CA TRP A 349 0.39 -21.39 44.53
C TRP A 349 -0.72 -22.45 44.55
N ARG A 350 -1.48 -22.58 45.65
CA ARG A 350 -2.65 -23.48 45.71
C ARG A 350 -3.72 -23.11 44.70
N ASN A 351 -3.99 -21.80 44.52
CA ASN A 351 -4.95 -21.33 43.54
C ASN A 351 -4.49 -21.62 42.10
N LEU A 352 -3.19 -21.51 41.82
CA LEU A 352 -2.60 -21.91 40.55
C LEU A 352 -2.71 -23.42 40.33
N ALA A 353 -2.35 -24.22 41.34
CA ALA A 353 -2.45 -25.67 41.28
C ALA A 353 -3.89 -26.14 41.00
N ARG A 354 -4.86 -25.59 41.73
CA ARG A 354 -6.29 -25.83 41.51
C ARG A 354 -6.73 -25.42 40.10
N GLY A 355 -6.25 -24.27 39.61
CA GLY A 355 -6.45 -23.80 38.25
C GLY A 355 -5.96 -24.80 37.18
N LEU A 356 -4.79 -25.39 37.38
CA LEU A 356 -4.25 -26.40 36.47
C LEU A 356 -4.98 -27.74 36.56
N CYS A 357 -5.54 -28.09 37.73
CA CYS A 357 -6.48 -29.21 37.85
C CYS A 357 -7.78 -28.97 37.07
N ILE A 358 -8.34 -27.75 37.12
CA ILE A 358 -9.51 -27.34 36.31
C ILE A 358 -9.24 -27.53 34.81
N SER A 359 -8.08 -27.04 34.34
CA SER A 359 -7.66 -27.20 32.95
C SER A 359 -7.68 -28.67 32.52
N SER A 360 -7.02 -29.53 33.31
CA SER A 360 -6.88 -30.96 32.96
C SER A 360 -8.21 -31.70 33.01
N TYR A 361 -9.06 -31.40 34.00
CA TYR A 361 -10.41 -31.98 34.10
C TYR A 361 -11.28 -31.61 32.89
N GLU A 362 -11.24 -30.34 32.46
CA GLU A 362 -11.98 -29.87 31.27
C GLU A 362 -11.45 -30.45 29.96
N VAL A 363 -10.13 -30.67 29.85
CA VAL A 363 -9.52 -31.38 28.71
C VAL A 363 -10.05 -32.82 28.63
N MET A 364 -10.14 -33.52 29.76
CA MET A 364 -10.72 -34.87 29.81
C MET A 364 -12.19 -34.87 29.39
N ALA A 365 -12.97 -33.86 29.77
CA ALA A 365 -14.35 -33.73 29.29
C ALA A 365 -14.42 -33.56 27.76
N ARG A 366 -13.54 -32.73 27.17
CA ARG A 366 -13.43 -32.59 25.70
C ARG A 366 -12.93 -33.88 25.02
N GLN A 367 -12.15 -34.69 25.74
CA GLN A 367 -11.70 -35.98 25.27
C GLN A 367 -12.83 -36.99 25.21
N ASP A 368 -13.64 -37.06 26.27
CA ASP A 368 -14.83 -37.91 26.36
C ASP A 368 -15.86 -37.52 25.27
N GLU A 369 -16.08 -36.23 25.04
CA GLU A 369 -16.95 -35.73 23.97
C GLU A 369 -16.47 -36.17 22.58
N ARG A 370 -15.17 -36.00 22.30
CA ARG A 370 -14.58 -36.39 21.01
C ARG A 370 -14.57 -37.90 20.81
N ASN A 371 -14.37 -38.68 21.87
CA ASN A 371 -14.53 -40.14 21.85
C ASN A 371 -15.96 -40.58 21.50
N ARG A 372 -16.95 -39.72 21.77
CA ARG A 372 -18.36 -39.91 21.39
C ARG A 372 -18.73 -39.20 20.07
N ASN A 373 -17.73 -38.85 19.26
CA ASN A 373 -17.87 -38.12 17.99
C ASN A 373 -18.51 -36.72 18.11
N ASN A 374 -18.42 -36.07 19.27
CA ASN A 374 -18.79 -34.67 19.44
C ASN A 374 -17.54 -33.77 19.46
N PHE A 375 -17.41 -32.91 18.46
CA PHE A 375 -16.24 -32.04 18.27
C PHE A 375 -16.51 -30.56 18.60
N ASP A 376 -17.74 -30.21 19.00
CA ASP A 376 -18.16 -28.82 19.26
C ASP A 376 -18.00 -28.38 20.72
N GLY A 377 -17.37 -29.22 21.54
CA GLY A 377 -17.12 -29.01 22.95
C GLY A 377 -16.40 -27.70 23.28
N LYS A 378 -16.90 -26.96 24.26
CA LYS A 378 -16.29 -25.72 24.77
C LYS A 378 -16.08 -25.83 26.29
N PRO A 379 -15.00 -25.25 26.85
CA PRO A 379 -14.76 -25.29 28.29
C PRO A 379 -15.87 -24.56 29.02
N ASP A 380 -16.37 -25.15 30.11
CA ASP A 380 -17.52 -24.62 30.85
C ASP A 380 -17.11 -23.71 32.00
N HIS A 381 -15.97 -23.98 32.62
CA HIS A 381 -15.51 -23.30 33.80
C HIS A 381 -15.23 -21.80 33.54
N PRO A 382 -15.74 -20.87 34.38
CA PRO A 382 -15.59 -19.43 34.19
C PRO A 382 -14.13 -18.95 34.09
N LEU A 383 -13.20 -19.61 34.79
CA LEU A 383 -11.76 -19.31 34.74
C LEU A 383 -11.18 -19.52 33.33
N LEU A 384 -11.56 -20.61 32.66
CA LEU A 384 -11.11 -20.93 31.30
C LEU A 384 -11.82 -20.04 30.27
N LYS A 385 -13.14 -19.82 30.39
CA LYS A 385 -13.88 -18.90 29.50
C LYS A 385 -13.26 -17.49 29.51
N LYS A 386 -12.98 -16.93 30.70
CA LYS A 386 -12.35 -15.61 30.85
C LYS A 386 -10.90 -15.61 30.37
N GLY A 387 -10.14 -16.66 30.68
CA GLY A 387 -8.73 -16.81 30.31
C GLY A 387 -8.53 -16.92 28.80
N ILE A 388 -9.29 -17.77 28.12
CA ILE A 388 -9.24 -17.95 26.67
C ILE A 388 -9.64 -16.67 25.94
N ALA A 389 -10.72 -16.01 26.37
CA ALA A 389 -11.12 -14.71 25.81
C ALA A 389 -10.00 -13.65 25.95
N ARG A 390 -9.23 -13.68 27.04
CA ARG A 390 -8.08 -12.79 27.26
C ARG A 390 -6.89 -13.17 26.38
N VAL A 391 -6.52 -14.45 26.30
CA VAL A 391 -5.43 -14.95 25.44
C VAL A 391 -5.71 -14.60 23.96
N LEU A 392 -6.96 -14.78 23.52
CA LEU A 392 -7.39 -14.41 22.16
C LEU A 392 -7.39 -12.88 21.93
N ARG A 393 -7.66 -12.06 22.96
CA ARG A 393 -7.57 -10.59 22.88
C ARG A 393 -6.13 -10.08 22.89
N THR A 394 -5.22 -10.70 23.64
CA THR A 394 -3.80 -10.32 23.68
C THR A 394 -3.05 -10.59 22.36
N GLY A 395 -3.62 -11.42 21.48
CA GLY A 395 -3.15 -11.61 20.10
C GLY A 395 -3.63 -10.56 19.08
N ARG A 396 -4.51 -9.62 19.47
CA ARG A 396 -5.01 -8.53 18.61
C ARG A 396 -4.97 -7.21 19.36
N ALA A 397 -3.84 -6.51 19.28
CA ALA A 397 -3.90 -5.05 19.30
C ALA A 397 -4.81 -4.60 18.13
N PRO A 398 -5.60 -3.52 18.24
CA PRO A 398 -6.27 -2.93 17.09
C PRO A 398 -5.18 -2.46 16.14
N THR A 399 -4.82 -3.32 15.20
CA THR A 399 -3.78 -3.06 14.22
C THR A 399 -4.35 -1.96 13.36
N ARG A 400 -3.64 -0.84 13.29
CA ARG A 400 -3.83 0.13 12.22
C ARG A 400 -4.08 -0.63 10.91
N THR A 401 -5.21 -0.37 10.26
CA THR A 401 -5.54 -1.02 8.98
C THR A 401 -5.24 -0.03 7.87
N LEU A 402 -4.44 -0.44 6.89
CA LEU A 402 -4.18 0.34 5.68
C LEU A 402 -4.33 -0.59 4.49
N THR A 403 -5.31 -0.32 3.63
CA THR A 403 -5.58 -1.17 2.46
C THR A 403 -4.73 -0.76 1.26
N PHE A 404 -4.56 -1.66 0.30
CA PHE A 404 -3.87 -1.33 -0.96
C PHE A 404 -4.55 -0.18 -1.71
N ASP A 405 -5.88 -0.15 -1.75
CA ASP A 405 -6.64 0.91 -2.40
C ASP A 405 -6.45 2.27 -1.71
N GLN A 406 -6.39 2.30 -0.38
CA GLN A 406 -6.08 3.53 0.36
C GLN A 406 -4.68 4.07 0.03
N ILE A 407 -3.70 3.18 -0.15
CA ILE A 407 -2.35 3.58 -0.55
C ILE A 407 -2.36 4.13 -1.99
N ILE A 408 -3.05 3.45 -2.90
CA ILE A 408 -3.18 3.91 -4.29
C ILE A 408 -3.88 5.27 -4.34
N ASP A 409 -4.95 5.47 -3.57
CA ASP A 409 -5.68 6.74 -3.54
C ASP A 409 -4.86 7.89 -2.91
N ALA A 410 -4.06 7.59 -1.89
CA ALA A 410 -3.10 8.53 -1.34
C ALA A 410 -2.07 8.96 -2.39
N GLU A 411 -1.54 8.02 -3.16
CA GLU A 411 -0.58 8.31 -4.23
C GLU A 411 -1.22 9.09 -5.40
N ILE A 412 -2.46 8.75 -5.80
CA ILE A 412 -3.21 9.55 -6.80
C ILE A 412 -3.37 10.98 -6.32
N LYS A 413 -3.76 11.16 -5.06
CA LYS A 413 -3.93 12.48 -4.46
C LYS A 413 -2.62 13.24 -4.45
N TYR A 414 -1.52 12.61 -4.04
CA TYR A 414 -0.18 13.19 -4.04
C TYR A 414 0.26 13.60 -5.45
N SER A 415 0.08 12.73 -6.46
CA SER A 415 0.47 12.99 -7.85
C SER A 415 -0.26 14.18 -8.52
N ARG A 416 -1.39 14.61 -7.93
CA ARG A 416 -2.20 15.75 -8.38
C ARG A 416 -1.89 17.06 -7.67
N MET A 417 -1.04 17.04 -6.63
CA MET A 417 -0.65 18.23 -5.88
C MET A 417 0.52 18.96 -6.57
N GLY A 418 0.72 20.22 -6.19
CA GLY A 418 1.83 21.05 -6.66
C GLY A 418 1.46 21.98 -7.83
N ARG A 419 2.45 22.77 -8.26
CA ARG A 419 2.31 23.78 -9.33
C ARG A 419 2.23 23.15 -10.72
N ASP A 420 2.87 21.98 -10.91
CA ASP A 420 2.91 21.22 -12.18
C ASP A 420 2.66 19.73 -11.92
N PRO A 421 1.41 19.33 -11.58
CA PRO A 421 1.10 17.96 -11.20
C PRO A 421 1.34 17.00 -12.36
N ARG A 422 1.93 15.84 -12.05
CA ARG A 422 2.08 14.71 -12.98
C ARG A 422 1.18 13.57 -12.51
N PRO A 423 -0.12 13.62 -12.80
CA PRO A 423 -1.04 12.60 -12.32
C PRO A 423 -0.70 11.24 -12.92
N LEU A 424 -0.87 10.19 -12.12
CA LEU A 424 -0.85 8.82 -12.61
C LEU A 424 -1.91 8.64 -13.70
N ALA A 425 -1.49 8.09 -14.85
CA ALA A 425 -2.41 7.76 -15.93
C ALA A 425 -3.49 6.76 -15.45
N THR A 426 -4.74 6.94 -15.90
CA THR A 426 -5.89 6.10 -15.48
C THR A 426 -5.63 4.61 -15.65
N TYR A 427 -5.17 4.20 -16.85
CA TYR A 427 -4.79 2.82 -17.12
C TYR A 427 -3.73 2.26 -16.15
N THR A 428 -2.79 3.10 -15.72
CA THR A 428 -1.77 2.71 -14.75
C THR A 428 -2.38 2.47 -13.37
N VAL A 429 -3.30 3.34 -12.95
CA VAL A 429 -4.06 3.18 -11.70
C VAL A 429 -4.87 1.89 -11.73
N ASP A 430 -5.65 1.67 -12.80
CA ASP A 430 -6.49 0.48 -12.96
C ASP A 430 -5.66 -0.80 -12.88
N LYS A 431 -4.47 -0.80 -13.50
CA LYS A 431 -3.53 -1.92 -13.44
C LYS A 431 -2.99 -2.16 -12.02
N TYR A 432 -2.68 -1.10 -11.26
CA TYR A 432 -2.26 -1.26 -9.86
C TYR A 432 -3.38 -1.82 -9.00
N ARG A 433 -4.60 -1.29 -9.14
CA ARG A 433 -5.80 -1.78 -8.44
C ARG A 433 -6.08 -3.24 -8.77
N PHE A 434 -6.06 -3.61 -10.05
CA PHE A 434 -6.29 -4.98 -10.49
C PHE A 434 -5.26 -5.95 -9.90
N HIS A 435 -3.96 -5.65 -9.98
CA HIS A 435 -2.92 -6.51 -9.40
C HIS A 435 -3.01 -6.58 -7.87
N ALA A 436 -3.33 -5.46 -7.21
CA ALA A 436 -3.54 -5.41 -5.76
C ALA A 436 -4.73 -6.28 -5.34
N GLN A 437 -5.83 -6.23 -6.08
CA GLN A 437 -7.01 -7.04 -5.84
C GLN A 437 -6.73 -8.54 -6.02
N GLU A 438 -6.05 -8.94 -7.09
CA GLU A 438 -5.64 -10.35 -7.28
C GLU A 438 -4.76 -10.84 -6.13
N PHE A 439 -3.82 -10.01 -5.65
CA PHE A 439 -2.97 -10.36 -4.52
C PHE A 439 -3.75 -10.41 -3.19
N ALA A 440 -4.68 -9.47 -2.97
CA ALA A 440 -5.54 -9.42 -1.80
C ALA A 440 -6.46 -10.64 -1.71
N ILE A 441 -7.02 -11.08 -2.85
CA ILE A 441 -7.82 -12.31 -2.96
C ILE A 441 -6.94 -13.52 -2.61
N PHE A 442 -5.75 -13.63 -3.20
CA PHE A 442 -4.83 -14.74 -2.94
C PHE A 442 -4.53 -14.91 -1.45
N ARG A 443 -4.21 -13.82 -0.74
CA ARG A 443 -3.85 -13.85 0.68
C ARG A 443 -5.05 -13.75 1.63
N ASN A 444 -6.27 -13.62 1.08
CA ASN A 444 -7.50 -13.38 1.83
C ASN A 444 -7.41 -12.17 2.79
N SER A 445 -6.76 -11.08 2.36
CA SER A 445 -6.60 -9.87 3.17
C SER A 445 -6.25 -8.64 2.33
N GLU A 446 -6.99 -7.56 2.55
CA GLU A 446 -6.72 -6.26 1.94
C GLU A 446 -5.71 -5.41 2.72
N ASN A 447 -5.36 -5.81 3.96
CA ASN A 447 -4.49 -5.02 4.83
C ASN A 447 -3.04 -5.11 4.36
N ALA A 448 -2.54 -4.06 3.73
CA ALA A 448 -1.19 -3.99 3.19
C ALA A 448 -0.12 -4.12 4.29
N LEU A 449 -0.40 -3.70 5.52
CA LEU A 449 0.58 -3.69 6.62
C LEU A 449 0.96 -5.09 7.12
N THR A 450 0.12 -6.09 6.87
CA THR A 450 0.39 -7.48 7.27
C THR A 450 1.09 -8.29 6.19
N VAL A 451 1.46 -7.66 5.06
CA VAL A 451 2.09 -8.37 3.93
C VAL A 451 3.47 -8.90 4.32
N THR A 452 3.72 -10.16 3.97
CA THR A 452 4.98 -10.86 4.23
C THR A 452 5.66 -11.30 2.92
N ALA A 453 6.98 -11.50 2.98
CA ALA A 453 7.74 -12.06 1.86
C ALA A 453 7.25 -13.47 1.48
N LYS A 454 6.85 -14.28 2.47
CA LYS A 454 6.37 -15.66 2.28
C LYS A 454 5.11 -15.69 1.42
N GLU A 455 4.13 -14.82 1.68
CA GLU A 455 2.91 -14.71 0.87
C GLU A 455 3.25 -14.36 -0.59
N ALA A 456 4.15 -13.41 -0.83
CA ALA A 456 4.53 -13.06 -2.20
C ALA A 456 5.28 -14.19 -2.93
N ILE A 457 6.08 -14.99 -2.22
CA ILE A 457 6.74 -16.18 -2.79
C ILE A 457 5.70 -17.24 -3.17
N LEU A 458 4.73 -17.51 -2.29
CA LEU A 458 3.65 -18.46 -2.56
C LEU A 458 2.78 -17.99 -3.72
N TRP A 459 2.43 -16.71 -3.77
CA TRP A 459 1.68 -16.13 -4.89
C TRP A 459 2.44 -16.26 -6.20
N ARG A 460 3.75 -15.97 -6.20
CA ARG A 460 4.61 -16.18 -7.36
C ARG A 460 4.57 -17.64 -7.82
N HIS A 461 4.66 -18.60 -6.90
CA HIS A 461 4.63 -20.02 -7.24
C HIS A 461 3.29 -20.43 -7.86
N GLN A 462 2.18 -19.96 -7.30
CA GLN A 462 0.85 -20.19 -7.87
C GLN A 462 0.73 -19.60 -9.29
N LEU A 463 1.16 -18.35 -9.49
CA LEU A 463 1.11 -17.70 -10.81
C LEU A 463 1.96 -18.43 -11.85
N LEU A 464 3.07 -19.03 -11.44
CA LEU A 464 3.92 -19.85 -12.32
C LEU A 464 3.33 -21.25 -12.56
N SER A 465 2.66 -21.84 -11.57
CA SER A 465 2.04 -23.18 -11.70
C SER A 465 0.83 -23.18 -12.62
N THR A 466 0.11 -22.06 -12.75
CA THR A 466 -1.05 -21.94 -13.66
C THR A 466 -0.67 -22.08 -15.14
N LYS A 467 0.63 -22.01 -15.52
CA LYS A 467 1.20 -22.13 -16.89
C LYS A 467 0.60 -21.21 -17.98
N SER A 468 -0.44 -20.44 -17.69
CA SER A 468 -1.09 -19.50 -18.62
C SER A 468 -0.44 -18.13 -18.69
N LEU A 469 0.43 -17.80 -17.72
CA LEU A 469 1.06 -16.48 -17.60
C LEU A 469 2.55 -16.53 -17.95
N ALA A 470 2.98 -15.60 -18.80
CA ALA A 470 4.40 -15.40 -19.08
C ALA A 470 5.15 -14.89 -17.84
N ASN A 471 6.41 -15.31 -17.67
CA ASN A 471 7.26 -14.89 -16.54
C ASN A 471 7.41 -13.37 -16.43
N SER A 472 7.42 -12.64 -17.55
CA SER A 472 7.44 -11.17 -17.55
C SER A 472 6.19 -10.57 -16.90
N THR A 473 5.02 -11.19 -17.10
CA THR A 473 3.75 -10.77 -16.51
C THR A 473 3.76 -11.02 -15.00
N VAL A 474 4.21 -12.20 -14.57
CA VAL A 474 4.36 -12.53 -13.14
C VAL A 474 5.34 -11.56 -12.46
N LYS A 475 6.47 -11.27 -13.11
CA LYS A 475 7.43 -10.24 -12.65
C LYS A 475 6.75 -8.88 -12.46
N GLN A 476 5.94 -8.44 -13.43
CA GLN A 476 5.26 -7.14 -13.35
C GLN A 476 4.22 -7.10 -12.21
N LYS A 477 3.48 -8.19 -11.99
CA LYS A 477 2.50 -8.30 -10.89
C LYS A 477 3.19 -8.11 -9.52
N ILE A 478 4.27 -8.86 -9.26
CA ILE A 478 5.05 -8.74 -8.01
C ILE A 478 5.66 -7.34 -7.86
N GLN A 479 6.22 -6.80 -8.95
CA GLN A 479 6.82 -5.46 -8.94
C GLN A 479 5.77 -4.39 -8.61
N ASN A 480 4.54 -4.51 -9.11
CA ASN A 480 3.48 -3.57 -8.81
C ASN A 480 3.11 -3.56 -7.33
N ILE A 481 2.99 -4.73 -6.69
CA ILE A 481 2.75 -4.81 -5.24
C ILE A 481 3.91 -4.18 -4.49
N LYS A 482 5.15 -4.48 -4.87
CA LYS A 482 6.34 -3.86 -4.26
C LYS A 482 6.29 -2.33 -4.38
N THR A 483 5.90 -1.80 -5.53
CA THR A 483 5.73 -0.35 -5.73
C THR A 483 4.65 0.23 -4.82
N ILE A 484 3.48 -0.41 -4.71
CA ILE A 484 2.40 0.05 -3.83
C ILE A 484 2.88 0.10 -2.37
N LEU A 485 3.56 -0.94 -1.88
CA LEU A 485 4.09 -0.95 -0.52
C LEU A 485 5.17 0.10 -0.29
N ASN A 486 5.95 0.44 -1.32
CA ASN A 486 6.88 1.57 -1.25
C ASN A 486 6.16 2.92 -1.13
N TRP A 487 5.06 3.14 -1.85
CA TRP A 487 4.24 4.35 -1.69
C TRP A 487 3.74 4.51 -0.26
N ALA A 488 3.26 3.43 0.36
CA ALA A 488 2.85 3.45 1.77
C ALA A 488 4.00 3.93 2.68
N ARG A 489 5.23 3.44 2.44
CA ARG A 489 6.43 3.85 3.15
C ARG A 489 6.83 5.30 2.88
N TYR A 490 6.66 5.79 1.65
CA TYR A 490 6.98 7.17 1.30
C TYR A 490 6.01 8.19 1.89
N HIS A 491 4.73 7.83 2.01
CA HIS A 491 3.75 8.68 2.67
C HIS A 491 3.91 8.71 4.19
N GLU A 492 4.41 7.63 4.80
CA GLU A 492 4.60 7.52 6.24
C GLU A 492 5.98 6.91 6.61
N PRO A 493 7.05 7.68 6.35
CA PRO A 493 8.42 7.21 6.57
C PRO A 493 8.65 6.90 8.05
N GLY A 494 9.34 5.78 8.32
CA GLY A 494 9.66 5.33 9.69
C GLY A 494 8.49 4.71 10.47
N VAL A 495 7.25 4.85 9.99
CA VAL A 495 6.05 4.27 10.63
C VAL A 495 5.59 3.02 9.89
N VAL A 496 5.48 3.10 8.57
CA VAL A 496 5.06 1.97 7.73
C VAL A 496 6.30 1.23 7.23
N PHE A 497 6.45 -0.03 7.63
CA PHE A 497 7.59 -0.89 7.30
C PHE A 497 8.95 -0.26 7.67
N PRO A 498 9.24 -0.03 8.97
CA PRO A 498 10.47 0.64 9.42
C PRO A 498 11.75 -0.07 8.96
N HIS A 499 11.73 -1.40 8.86
CA HIS A 499 12.86 -2.22 8.37
C HIS A 499 12.91 -2.36 6.85
N GLY A 500 12.13 -1.56 6.11
CA GLY A 500 12.05 -1.58 4.65
C GLY A 500 10.92 -2.47 4.12
N ASN A 501 10.73 -2.40 2.81
CA ASN A 501 9.62 -3.07 2.13
C ASN A 501 9.66 -4.60 2.36
N PRO A 502 8.55 -5.24 2.79
CA PRO A 502 8.54 -6.68 3.06
C PRO A 502 8.83 -7.53 1.82
N LEU A 503 8.63 -6.98 0.62
CA LEU A 503 8.93 -7.64 -0.65
C LEU A 503 10.28 -7.24 -1.24
N ALA A 504 11.14 -6.56 -0.48
CA ALA A 504 12.46 -6.13 -0.95
C ALA A 504 13.30 -7.32 -1.46
N GLY A 505 13.35 -8.41 -0.69
CA GLY A 505 14.14 -9.61 -0.99
C GLY A 505 13.47 -10.63 -1.92
N VAL A 506 12.21 -10.40 -2.35
CA VAL A 506 11.50 -11.35 -3.23
C VAL A 506 12.07 -11.25 -4.64
N ARG A 507 12.76 -12.32 -5.07
CA ARG A 507 13.33 -12.39 -6.43
C ARG A 507 12.23 -12.54 -7.49
N PRO A 508 12.25 -11.75 -8.57
CA PRO A 508 11.32 -11.94 -9.68
C PRO A 508 11.65 -13.24 -10.45
N PRO A 509 10.67 -13.83 -11.15
CA PRO A 509 10.94 -14.95 -12.05
C PRO A 509 11.87 -14.51 -13.18
N ARG A 510 12.75 -15.42 -13.61
CA ARG A 510 13.60 -15.21 -14.79
C ARG A 510 12.73 -15.24 -16.04
N SER A 511 12.82 -14.22 -16.86
CA SER A 511 12.13 -14.15 -18.15
C SER A 511 13.17 -14.14 -19.27
N ILE A 512 13.04 -15.05 -20.23
CA ILE A 512 13.88 -15.01 -21.43
C ILE A 512 13.42 -13.83 -22.28
N ARG A 513 14.37 -12.98 -22.68
CA ARG A 513 14.09 -11.91 -23.63
C ARG A 513 13.94 -12.54 -25.01
N GLN A 514 12.73 -12.49 -25.55
CA GLN A 514 12.46 -12.92 -26.92
C GLN A 514 13.14 -11.96 -27.92
N PRO A 515 13.82 -12.48 -28.96
CA PRO A 515 14.40 -11.68 -30.03
C PRO A 515 13.40 -10.71 -30.67
N SER A 516 13.89 -9.58 -31.19
CA SER A 516 13.05 -8.56 -31.83
C SER A 516 12.41 -9.05 -33.13
N TYR A 517 13.12 -9.86 -33.92
CA TYR A 517 12.63 -10.36 -35.21
C TYR A 517 11.37 -11.25 -35.09
N LEU A 518 11.14 -11.86 -33.92
CA LEU A 518 9.91 -12.62 -33.66
C LEU A 518 8.69 -11.71 -33.42
N LYS A 519 8.92 -10.45 -33.06
CA LYS A 519 7.91 -9.47 -32.68
C LYS A 519 7.60 -8.47 -33.80
N THR A 520 8.55 -8.31 -34.72
CA THR A 520 8.47 -7.42 -35.88
C THR A 520 7.70 -8.07 -37.03
N TYR A 521 7.19 -7.24 -37.94
CA TYR A 521 6.65 -7.74 -39.21
C TYR A 521 7.79 -8.06 -40.16
N THR A 522 7.65 -9.11 -40.95
CA THR A 522 8.47 -9.26 -42.16
C THR A 522 8.05 -8.24 -43.21
N LEU A 523 8.87 -8.04 -44.25
CA LEU A 523 8.49 -7.16 -45.36
C LEU A 523 7.23 -7.66 -46.08
N ASP A 524 7.10 -8.97 -46.29
CA ASP A 524 5.92 -9.54 -46.94
C ASP A 524 4.65 -9.39 -46.07
N GLU A 525 4.76 -9.62 -44.76
CA GLU A 525 3.68 -9.37 -43.80
C GLU A 525 3.25 -7.90 -43.83
N ALA A 526 4.21 -6.97 -43.86
CA ALA A 526 3.93 -5.55 -43.98
C ALA A 526 3.23 -5.22 -45.30
N LYS A 527 3.67 -5.78 -46.43
CA LYS A 527 3.02 -5.60 -47.74
C LYS A 527 1.57 -6.12 -47.72
N ILE A 528 1.31 -7.29 -47.13
CA ILE A 528 -0.04 -7.83 -46.96
C ILE A 528 -0.93 -6.84 -46.19
N ILE A 529 -0.46 -6.35 -45.04
CA ILE A 529 -1.25 -5.42 -44.22
C ILE A 529 -1.51 -4.10 -44.94
N LEU A 530 -0.51 -3.53 -45.62
CA LEU A 530 -0.67 -2.24 -46.31
C LEU A 530 -1.59 -2.34 -47.53
N ARG A 531 -1.54 -3.44 -48.28
CA ARG A 531 -2.49 -3.71 -49.37
C ARG A 531 -3.91 -3.85 -48.85
N ALA A 532 -4.10 -4.60 -47.76
CA ALA A 532 -5.41 -4.72 -47.11
C ALA A 532 -5.90 -3.36 -46.60
N ALA A 533 -5.02 -2.58 -45.94
CA ALA A 533 -5.33 -1.24 -45.46
C ALA A 533 -5.81 -0.33 -46.60
N ARG A 534 -5.21 -0.42 -47.79
CA ARG A 534 -5.60 0.38 -48.96
C ARG A 534 -7.06 0.19 -49.39
N LEU A 535 -7.62 -0.99 -49.15
CA LEU A 535 -9.00 -1.33 -49.49
C LEU A 535 -10.01 -0.95 -48.40
N GLU A 536 -9.56 -0.54 -47.22
CA GLU A 536 -10.43 -0.20 -46.10
C GLU A 536 -11.02 1.20 -46.26
N SER A 537 -12.33 1.31 -46.02
CA SER A 537 -13.05 2.59 -46.00
C SER A 537 -12.94 3.32 -44.67
N GLU A 538 -12.80 2.57 -43.58
CA GLU A 538 -12.66 3.10 -42.23
C GLU A 538 -11.25 3.69 -42.02
N PRO A 539 -11.12 5.01 -41.72
CA PRO A 539 -9.82 5.68 -41.64
C PRO A 539 -8.82 5.04 -40.68
N ILE A 540 -9.32 4.40 -39.61
CA ILE A 540 -8.52 3.69 -38.62
C ILE A 540 -7.70 2.57 -39.28
N PHE A 541 -8.35 1.70 -40.07
CA PHE A 541 -7.68 0.58 -40.72
C PHE A 541 -6.93 1.03 -41.98
N ARG A 542 -7.43 2.07 -42.65
CA ARG A 542 -6.82 2.64 -43.86
C ARG A 542 -5.47 3.31 -43.63
N TRP A 543 -5.35 4.18 -42.62
CA TRP A 543 -4.21 5.10 -42.53
C TRP A 543 -3.26 4.83 -41.38
N ILE A 544 -3.72 4.26 -40.26
CA ILE A 544 -2.83 4.00 -39.11
C ILE A 544 -1.70 3.02 -39.46
N PRO A 545 -1.93 1.90 -40.19
CA PRO A 545 -0.83 1.04 -40.63
C PRO A 545 0.22 1.78 -41.46
N PHE A 546 -0.22 2.60 -42.44
CA PHE A 546 0.67 3.42 -43.27
C PHE A 546 1.51 4.40 -42.44
N LEU A 547 0.86 5.15 -41.54
CA LEU A 547 1.55 6.07 -40.63
C LEU A 547 2.62 5.36 -39.79
N CYS A 548 2.29 4.18 -39.24
CA CYS A 548 3.23 3.42 -38.43
C CYS A 548 4.37 2.82 -39.27
N ALA A 549 4.09 2.39 -40.49
CA ALA A 549 5.08 1.83 -41.42
C ALA A 549 6.15 2.86 -41.83
N TYR A 550 5.77 4.13 -41.99
CA TYR A 550 6.64 5.20 -42.47
C TYR A 550 7.15 6.16 -41.37
N SER A 551 6.96 5.82 -40.09
CA SER A 551 7.49 6.64 -38.99
C SER A 551 7.86 5.87 -37.72
N GLY A 552 7.47 4.60 -37.62
CA GLY A 552 7.62 3.81 -36.39
C GLY A 552 6.88 4.40 -35.19
N MET A 553 5.93 5.31 -35.41
CA MET A 553 5.11 5.87 -34.34
C MET A 553 4.27 4.77 -33.68
N ARG A 554 3.93 4.96 -32.40
CA ARG A 554 3.06 4.00 -31.70
C ARG A 554 1.65 4.16 -32.23
N ILE A 555 0.89 3.07 -32.40
CA ILE A 555 -0.52 3.14 -32.82
C ILE A 555 -1.34 4.08 -31.95
N GLY A 556 -1.09 4.12 -30.64
CA GLY A 556 -1.80 5.09 -29.81
C GLY A 556 -1.42 6.53 -30.08
N GLU A 557 -0.18 6.82 -30.48
CA GLU A 557 0.19 8.18 -30.90
C GLU A 557 -0.53 8.52 -32.21
N ALA A 558 -0.53 7.61 -33.18
CA ALA A 558 -1.26 7.76 -34.44
C ALA A 558 -2.76 7.98 -34.21
N ALA A 559 -3.37 7.16 -33.34
CA ALA A 559 -4.79 7.21 -33.01
C ALA A 559 -5.25 8.55 -32.45
N PHE A 560 -4.36 9.32 -31.81
CA PHE A 560 -4.64 10.63 -31.21
C PHE A 560 -4.21 11.81 -32.09
N LEU A 561 -3.79 11.60 -33.33
CA LEU A 561 -3.50 12.70 -34.26
C LEU A 561 -4.77 13.49 -34.59
N GLU A 562 -4.64 14.81 -34.51
CA GLU A 562 -5.63 15.79 -34.96
C GLU A 562 -5.12 16.46 -36.25
N ARG A 563 -6.04 16.97 -37.07
CA ARG A 563 -5.70 17.68 -38.31
C ARG A 563 -4.68 18.80 -38.07
N GLU A 564 -4.80 19.51 -36.96
CA GLU A 564 -3.93 20.66 -36.66
C GLU A 564 -2.56 20.27 -36.12
N ASP A 565 -2.28 18.97 -35.95
CA ASP A 565 -0.92 18.52 -35.65
C ASP A 565 -0.02 18.58 -36.89
N PHE A 566 -0.61 18.76 -38.09
CA PHE A 566 0.09 18.82 -39.37
C PHE A 566 0.40 20.26 -39.77
N PHE A 567 1.62 20.50 -40.23
CA PHE A 567 2.10 21.81 -40.68
C PHE A 567 3.15 21.65 -41.78
N GLN A 568 3.33 22.71 -42.59
CA GLN A 568 4.41 22.82 -43.55
C GLN A 568 5.58 23.60 -42.97
N HIS A 569 6.79 23.18 -43.32
CA HIS A 569 8.00 23.97 -43.15
C HIS A 569 8.83 23.84 -44.42
N LEU A 570 9.10 24.97 -45.07
CA LEU A 570 9.49 25.01 -46.48
C LEU A 570 8.44 24.23 -47.30
N ASP A 571 8.85 23.40 -48.25
CA ASP A 571 7.96 22.63 -49.13
C ASP A 571 7.69 21.20 -48.61
N ARG A 572 7.92 20.96 -47.32
CA ARG A 572 7.76 19.62 -46.71
C ARG A 572 6.69 19.65 -45.63
N TRP A 573 5.87 18.61 -45.61
CA TRP A 573 4.88 18.38 -44.56
C TRP A 573 5.51 17.68 -43.36
N TYR A 574 5.05 18.06 -42.17
CA TYR A 574 5.42 17.45 -40.90
C TYR A 574 4.18 17.27 -40.05
N TRP A 575 4.24 16.36 -39.08
CA TRP A 575 3.31 16.36 -37.95
C TRP A 575 4.04 16.45 -36.62
N GLN A 576 3.39 17.08 -35.65
CA GLN A 576 3.92 17.21 -34.29
C GLN A 576 3.22 16.25 -33.33
N ILE A 577 4.02 15.52 -32.56
CA ILE A 577 3.55 14.88 -31.33
C ILE A 577 3.97 15.80 -30.19
N SER A 578 3.01 16.38 -29.48
CA SER A 578 3.28 17.30 -28.37
C SER A 578 2.36 17.02 -27.18
N ASN A 579 2.70 17.62 -26.05
CA ASN A 579 1.84 17.70 -24.86
C ASN A 579 0.86 18.88 -24.93
N LEU A 580 0.84 19.61 -26.05
CA LEU A 580 -0.07 20.74 -26.24
C LEU A 580 -1.52 20.24 -26.24
N ARG A 581 -2.45 21.17 -25.97
CA ARG A 581 -3.90 20.91 -26.01
C ARG A 581 -4.36 19.83 -25.02
N GLY A 582 -3.65 19.70 -23.89
CA GLY A 582 -4.03 18.81 -22.78
C GLY A 582 -3.66 17.34 -22.98
N ARG A 583 -2.79 17.02 -23.96
CA ARG A 583 -2.28 15.66 -24.16
C ARG A 583 -1.10 15.40 -23.20
N SER A 584 -1.09 14.24 -22.54
CA SER A 584 0.03 13.86 -21.67
C SER A 584 1.01 12.98 -22.42
N LEU A 585 2.29 13.37 -22.44
CA LEU A 585 3.37 12.57 -22.98
C LEU A 585 4.10 11.83 -21.85
N LYS A 586 4.54 10.60 -22.14
CA LYS A 586 5.20 9.74 -21.15
C LYS A 586 6.57 10.28 -20.74
N THR A 587 7.31 10.88 -21.67
CA THR A 587 8.65 11.43 -21.47
C THR A 587 8.82 12.70 -22.30
N ALA A 588 9.76 13.56 -21.93
CA ALA A 588 10.13 14.72 -22.73
C ALA A 588 10.56 14.30 -24.15
N SER A 589 11.30 13.20 -24.28
CA SER A 589 11.70 12.60 -25.58
C SER A 589 10.55 12.16 -26.48
N SER A 590 9.31 12.13 -25.98
CA SER A 590 8.14 11.77 -26.79
C SER A 590 7.66 12.93 -27.66
N GLU A 591 7.98 14.18 -27.27
CA GLU A 591 7.65 15.35 -28.07
C GLU A 591 8.62 15.48 -29.24
N ARG A 592 8.07 15.52 -30.45
CA ARG A 592 8.85 15.49 -31.69
C ARG A 592 8.05 15.97 -32.89
N ARG A 593 8.76 16.45 -33.90
CA ARG A 593 8.20 16.86 -35.20
C ARG A 593 8.71 15.89 -36.27
N ILE A 594 7.80 15.15 -36.88
CA ILE A 594 8.14 14.05 -37.78
C ILE A 594 7.82 14.47 -39.22
N PRO A 595 8.78 14.37 -40.15
CA PRO A 595 8.52 14.62 -41.56
C PRO A 595 7.50 13.60 -42.11
N VAL A 596 6.57 14.08 -42.92
CA VAL A 596 5.71 13.21 -43.72
C VAL A 596 6.57 12.60 -44.82
N HIS A 597 6.61 11.27 -44.82
CA HIS A 597 7.30 10.50 -45.84
C HIS A 597 6.63 10.70 -47.22
N PRO A 598 7.39 10.88 -48.33
CA PRO A 598 6.81 11.12 -49.66
C PRO A 598 5.78 10.08 -50.10
N ALA A 599 6.00 8.80 -49.77
CA ALA A 599 5.04 7.74 -50.05
C ALA A 599 3.67 7.92 -49.37
N LEU A 600 3.59 8.57 -48.20
CA LEU A 600 2.30 8.90 -47.57
C LEU A 600 1.57 9.99 -48.35
N THR A 601 2.31 10.99 -48.83
CA THR A 601 1.76 12.05 -49.68
C THR A 601 1.25 11.47 -51.00
N ALA A 602 2.06 10.62 -51.66
CA ALA A 602 1.67 9.94 -52.90
C ALA A 602 0.46 9.01 -52.74
N GLU A 603 0.30 8.39 -51.57
CA GLU A 603 -0.88 7.57 -51.23
C GLU A 603 -2.15 8.42 -50.99
N GLY A 604 -2.04 9.75 -50.93
CA GLY A 604 -3.18 10.68 -50.71
C GLY A 604 -3.49 10.96 -49.24
N PHE A 605 -2.55 10.68 -48.32
CA PHE A 605 -2.82 10.87 -46.89
C PHE A 605 -3.08 12.34 -46.52
N MET A 606 -2.34 13.28 -47.11
CA MET A 606 -2.53 14.71 -46.83
C MET A 606 -3.89 15.21 -47.32
N ASP A 607 -4.37 14.72 -48.46
CA ASP A 607 -5.71 15.04 -48.96
C ASP A 607 -6.79 14.58 -47.98
N PHE A 608 -6.62 13.38 -47.41
CA PHE A 608 -7.48 12.89 -46.33
C PHE A 608 -7.42 13.79 -45.08
N VAL A 609 -6.22 14.16 -44.61
CA VAL A 609 -6.07 15.06 -43.45
C VAL A 609 -6.80 16.38 -43.67
N PHE A 610 -6.74 16.92 -44.89
CA PHE A 610 -7.38 18.18 -45.24
C PHE A 610 -8.87 18.07 -45.57
N SER A 611 -9.39 16.88 -45.87
CA SER A 611 -10.84 16.64 -46.01
C SER A 611 -11.56 16.59 -44.65
N VAL A 612 -10.84 16.21 -43.59
CA VAL A 612 -11.39 16.12 -42.23
C VAL A 612 -11.52 17.52 -41.60
N LYS A 613 -12.63 17.74 -40.87
CA LYS A 613 -12.85 18.96 -40.09
C LYS A 613 -11.82 19.07 -38.96
N LYS A 614 -11.62 20.29 -38.44
CA LYS A 614 -10.77 20.56 -37.28
C LYS A 614 -11.04 19.56 -36.12
N GLY A 615 -10.00 18.89 -35.62
CA GLY A 615 -10.07 17.87 -34.56
C GLY A 615 -9.47 16.49 -34.92
N PRO A 616 -9.84 15.43 -34.19
CA PRO A 616 -9.20 14.11 -34.33
C PRO A 616 -9.49 13.45 -35.68
N LEU A 617 -8.48 12.82 -36.27
CA LEU A 617 -8.55 12.21 -37.60
C LEU A 617 -9.32 10.88 -37.62
N PHE A 618 -9.20 10.09 -36.55
CA PHE A 618 -9.61 8.68 -36.56
C PHE A 618 -10.82 8.37 -35.69
N TYR A 619 -11.34 9.35 -34.97
CA TYR A 619 -12.45 9.12 -34.05
C TYR A 619 -13.21 10.42 -33.76
N LYS A 620 -14.51 10.32 -33.47
CA LYS A 620 -15.27 11.47 -32.97
C LYS A 620 -14.89 11.70 -31.51
N ARG A 621 -14.72 12.94 -31.04
CA ARG A 621 -14.33 13.21 -29.63
C ARG A 621 -15.18 12.52 -28.54
N ARG A 622 -16.44 12.17 -28.85
CA ARG A 622 -17.35 11.42 -27.96
C ARG A 622 -17.16 9.90 -28.01
N SER A 623 -16.32 9.40 -28.92
CA SER A 623 -16.04 7.98 -29.12
C SER A 623 -14.74 7.57 -28.43
N ASN A 624 -14.66 6.29 -28.07
CA ASN A 624 -13.61 5.77 -27.22
C ASN A 624 -12.34 5.44 -28.04
N ALA A 625 -11.44 6.44 -28.19
CA ALA A 625 -10.14 6.27 -28.86
C ALA A 625 -9.30 5.11 -28.31
N TYR A 626 -9.52 4.71 -27.04
CA TYR A 626 -8.82 3.58 -26.44
C TYR A 626 -9.17 2.23 -27.10
N ARG A 627 -10.29 2.13 -27.82
CA ARG A 627 -10.67 0.92 -28.58
C ARG A 627 -9.91 0.76 -29.89
N ILE A 628 -9.24 1.81 -30.41
CA ILE A 628 -8.51 1.73 -31.67
C ILE A 628 -7.40 0.68 -31.62
N ARG A 629 -6.59 0.67 -30.56
CA ARG A 629 -5.48 -0.29 -30.39
C ARG A 629 -5.92 -1.76 -30.40
N PRO A 630 -6.91 -2.19 -29.59
CA PRO A 630 -7.37 -3.57 -29.65
C PRO A 630 -8.06 -3.91 -30.97
N SER A 631 -8.83 -2.98 -31.57
CA SER A 631 -9.46 -3.21 -32.87
C SER A 631 -8.43 -3.43 -33.99
N LEU A 632 -7.39 -2.59 -34.07
CA LEU A 632 -6.34 -2.73 -35.08
C LEU A 632 -5.55 -4.03 -34.87
N ALA A 633 -5.27 -4.39 -33.62
CA ALA A 633 -4.59 -5.65 -33.32
C ALA A 633 -5.42 -6.86 -33.76
N SER A 634 -6.73 -6.87 -33.50
CA SER A 634 -7.62 -7.94 -33.96
C SER A 634 -7.72 -8.00 -35.48
N TRP A 635 -7.84 -6.85 -36.16
CA TRP A 635 -7.87 -6.78 -37.62
C TRP A 635 -6.58 -7.33 -38.24
N VAL A 636 -5.41 -6.93 -37.75
CA VAL A 636 -4.13 -7.53 -38.17
C VAL A 636 -4.09 -9.03 -37.93
N ARG A 637 -4.69 -9.53 -36.84
CA ARG A 637 -4.73 -10.98 -36.55
C ARG A 637 -5.64 -11.77 -37.48
N LEU A 638 -6.57 -11.13 -38.20
CA LEU A 638 -7.30 -11.76 -39.29
C LEU A 638 -6.39 -11.96 -40.51
N LEU A 639 -5.47 -11.03 -40.76
CA LEU A 639 -4.51 -11.09 -41.87
C LEU A 639 -3.30 -11.97 -41.55
N ILE A 640 -2.83 -11.93 -40.31
CA ILE A 640 -1.67 -12.68 -39.82
C ILE A 640 -2.08 -13.47 -38.56
N PRO A 641 -2.57 -14.71 -38.75
CA PRO A 641 -3.09 -15.54 -37.67
C PRO A 641 -2.07 -15.80 -36.56
N TYR A 642 -2.56 -15.88 -35.32
CA TYR A 642 -1.73 -16.20 -34.15
C TYR A 642 -1.00 -17.55 -34.29
N LEU A 643 -1.64 -18.54 -34.93
CA LEU A 643 -1.11 -19.89 -35.09
C LEU A 643 0.22 -19.91 -35.87
N HIS A 644 0.38 -19.01 -36.85
CA HIS A 644 1.60 -18.91 -37.64
C HIS A 644 2.64 -17.98 -37.01
N ARG A 645 2.18 -16.92 -36.33
CA ARG A 645 3.03 -15.87 -35.77
C ARG A 645 2.67 -15.56 -34.31
N PRO A 646 2.90 -16.49 -33.37
CA PRO A 646 2.44 -16.35 -31.98
C PRO A 646 3.14 -15.22 -31.22
N ASN A 647 4.40 -14.95 -31.57
CA ASN A 647 5.23 -13.94 -30.91
C ASN A 647 5.12 -12.53 -31.52
N LEU A 648 4.44 -12.40 -32.68
CA LEU A 648 4.24 -11.12 -33.35
C LEU A 648 3.51 -10.17 -32.42
N LEU A 649 3.90 -8.90 -32.41
CA LEU A 649 3.20 -7.86 -31.66
C LEU A 649 2.45 -6.97 -32.66
N PRO A 650 1.14 -7.21 -32.94
CA PRO A 650 0.42 -6.45 -33.95
C PRO A 650 0.55 -4.92 -33.79
N ASN A 651 0.58 -4.46 -32.54
CA ASN A 651 0.64 -3.03 -32.27
C ASN A 651 2.05 -2.42 -32.27
N HIS A 652 3.09 -3.21 -31.99
CA HIS A 652 4.46 -2.72 -31.86
C HIS A 652 5.39 -3.23 -32.97
N GLY A 653 4.92 -4.17 -33.80
CA GLY A 653 5.67 -4.76 -34.91
C GLY A 653 6.10 -3.71 -35.93
N TRP A 654 5.23 -2.74 -36.24
CA TRP A 654 5.55 -1.64 -37.16
C TRP A 654 6.74 -0.82 -36.70
N ARG A 655 6.81 -0.55 -35.40
CA ARG A 655 7.91 0.22 -34.83
C ARG A 655 9.23 -0.53 -34.86
N HIS A 656 9.19 -1.84 -34.62
CA HIS A 656 10.38 -2.68 -34.77
C HIS A 656 10.83 -2.71 -36.23
N LEU A 657 9.90 -2.90 -37.16
CA LEU A 657 10.19 -2.93 -38.59
C LEU A 657 10.79 -1.59 -39.04
N PHE A 658 10.17 -0.46 -38.68
CA PHE A 658 10.70 0.86 -39.04
C PHE A 658 12.10 1.09 -38.47
N GLU A 659 12.39 0.65 -37.25
CA GLU A 659 13.75 0.75 -36.69
C GLU A 659 14.77 -0.11 -37.48
N ASP A 660 14.37 -1.30 -37.91
CA ASP A 660 15.18 -2.16 -38.76
C ASP A 660 15.37 -1.55 -40.16
N LEU A 661 14.33 -0.91 -40.73
CA LEU A 661 14.40 -0.15 -41.99
C LEU A 661 15.36 1.03 -41.88
N CYS A 662 15.28 1.83 -40.82
CA CYS A 662 16.23 2.91 -40.57
C CYS A 662 17.67 2.42 -40.50
N ARG A 663 17.91 1.23 -39.91
CA ARG A 663 19.25 0.62 -39.86
C ARG A 663 19.71 0.16 -41.24
N ARG A 664 18.82 -0.52 -41.99
CA ARG A 664 19.09 -0.99 -43.36
C ARG A 664 19.42 0.16 -44.31
N ASP A 665 18.66 1.25 -44.21
CA ASP A 665 18.74 2.40 -45.11
C ASP A 665 19.71 3.48 -44.61
N LEU A 666 20.53 3.16 -43.59
CA LEU A 666 21.60 4.00 -43.06
C LEU A 666 21.15 5.37 -42.54
N MET A 667 19.91 5.47 -42.05
CA MET A 667 19.42 6.67 -41.38
C MET A 667 20.28 6.95 -40.14
N ASN A 668 20.78 8.19 -40.07
CA ASN A 668 21.60 8.67 -38.95
C ASN A 668 20.94 8.35 -37.59
N GLU A 669 21.75 7.89 -36.62
CA GLU A 669 21.27 7.41 -35.34
C GLU A 669 20.49 8.47 -34.54
N ASP A 670 20.92 9.73 -34.56
CA ASP A 670 20.25 10.82 -33.87
C ASP A 670 18.90 11.12 -34.51
N ALA A 671 18.84 11.17 -35.84
CA ALA A 671 17.58 11.35 -36.58
C ALA A 671 16.62 10.18 -36.33
N ARG A 672 17.11 8.93 -36.38
CA ARG A 672 16.35 7.72 -36.08
C ARG A 672 15.81 7.75 -34.65
N ALA A 673 16.66 8.06 -33.67
CA ALA A 673 16.27 8.11 -32.27
C ALA A 673 15.25 9.21 -32.01
N TYR A 674 15.41 10.38 -32.64
CA TYR A 674 14.49 11.50 -32.59
C TYR A 674 13.11 11.12 -33.18
N ILE A 675 13.06 10.63 -34.43
CA ILE A 675 11.81 10.27 -35.12
C ILE A 675 11.04 9.19 -34.35
N LEU A 676 11.77 8.18 -33.83
CA LEU A 676 11.18 7.14 -33.00
C LEU A 676 10.79 7.68 -31.60
N GLY A 677 11.35 8.78 -31.11
CA GLY A 677 11.17 9.23 -29.73
C GLY A 677 11.80 8.29 -28.71
N ARG A 678 13.01 7.80 -29.00
CA ARG A 678 13.85 7.02 -28.07
C ARG A 678 14.69 7.99 -27.23
N SER A 679 14.83 7.69 -25.94
CA SER A 679 15.74 8.41 -25.04
C SER A 679 17.18 8.02 -25.38
N VAL A 680 18.04 9.01 -25.60
CA VAL A 680 19.48 8.85 -25.92
C VAL A 680 20.36 9.39 -24.77
N GLY A 681 19.77 9.69 -23.62
CA GLY A 681 20.42 10.30 -22.44
C GLY A 681 19.86 11.69 -22.10
N ALA A 682 19.88 12.05 -20.81
CA ALA A 682 19.13 13.19 -20.27
C ALA A 682 19.47 14.57 -20.86
N SER A 683 20.72 14.83 -21.25
CA SER A 683 21.13 16.14 -21.76
C SER A 683 20.77 16.36 -23.24
N ARG A 684 20.90 15.33 -24.09
CA ARG A 684 20.59 15.40 -25.53
C ARG A 684 19.09 15.46 -25.83
N GLU A 685 18.24 15.04 -24.88
CA GLU A 685 16.79 15.01 -25.05
C GLU A 685 16.14 16.39 -25.24
N LEU A 686 16.75 17.47 -24.75
CA LEU A 686 16.17 18.82 -24.77
C LEU A 686 16.62 19.66 -25.98
N TYR A 687 17.73 19.30 -26.63
CA TYR A 687 18.28 20.00 -27.81
C TYR A 687 17.78 19.38 -29.13
N GLY A 688 17.92 20.11 -30.25
CA GLY A 688 17.59 19.61 -31.60
C GLY A 688 16.09 19.60 -31.94
N ARG A 689 15.30 20.50 -31.33
CA ARG A 689 13.84 20.59 -31.54
C ARG A 689 13.37 21.86 -32.25
N SER A 690 14.28 22.76 -32.59
CA SER A 690 13.99 23.97 -33.35
C SER A 690 13.80 23.64 -34.83
N ASP A 691 13.24 24.60 -35.55
CA ASP A 691 12.91 24.48 -36.98
C ASP A 691 14.16 24.19 -37.84
N ILE A 692 15.35 24.57 -37.36
CA ILE A 692 16.63 24.35 -38.06
C ILE A 692 16.94 22.88 -38.34
N MET A 693 16.39 21.96 -37.53
CA MET A 693 16.60 20.51 -37.68
C MET A 693 15.65 19.88 -38.71
N LEU A 694 14.54 20.55 -39.05
CA LEU A 694 13.47 19.96 -39.86
C LEU A 694 13.95 19.54 -41.25
N PRO A 695 14.75 20.33 -42.00
CA PRO A 695 15.26 19.90 -43.30
C PRO A 695 16.14 18.65 -43.20
N GLY A 696 17.00 18.56 -42.19
CA GLY A 696 17.85 17.39 -41.96
C GLY A 696 17.04 16.13 -41.60
N LEU A 697 15.98 16.28 -40.81
CA LEU A 697 15.05 15.19 -40.50
C LEU A 697 14.28 14.73 -41.74
N ALA A 698 13.84 15.66 -42.60
CA ALA A 698 13.17 15.33 -43.86
C ALA A 698 14.10 14.57 -44.81
N ALA A 699 15.34 15.06 -44.98
CA ALA A 699 16.36 14.37 -45.78
C ALA A 699 16.67 12.97 -45.23
N ALA A 700 16.72 12.80 -43.91
CA ALA A 700 16.88 11.49 -43.29
C ALA A 700 15.67 10.58 -43.57
N MET A 701 14.44 11.12 -43.49
CA MET A 701 13.21 10.36 -43.79
C MET A 701 13.16 9.89 -45.25
N ASP A 702 13.67 10.69 -46.18
CA ASP A 702 13.70 10.37 -47.61
C ASP A 702 14.63 9.19 -47.96
N GLN A 703 15.52 8.80 -47.04
CA GLN A 703 16.36 7.59 -47.21
C GLN A 703 15.54 6.30 -47.07
N ILE A 704 14.41 6.35 -46.36
CA ILE A 704 13.56 5.19 -46.17
C ILE A 704 12.89 4.83 -47.50
N ARG A 705 13.14 3.62 -47.98
CA ARG A 705 12.56 3.21 -49.27
C ARG A 705 11.06 2.94 -49.13
N PRO A 706 10.23 3.40 -50.09
CA PRO A 706 8.81 3.04 -50.15
C PRO A 706 8.60 1.52 -50.20
N PHE A 707 7.49 1.06 -49.62
CA PHE A 707 7.04 -0.32 -49.83
C PHE A 707 6.50 -0.47 -51.25
N GLU A 708 6.89 -1.53 -51.96
CA GLU A 708 6.33 -1.91 -53.26
C GLU A 708 4.99 -2.63 -53.06
N ILE A 709 3.89 -1.87 -53.01
CA ILE A 709 2.55 -2.38 -52.64
C ILE A 709 1.44 -2.04 -53.60
#